data_AF-A0A3M0MIS0-F1
#
_entry.id   AF-A0A3M0MIS0-F1
#
_cell.length_a   1.000
_cell.length_b   1.000
_cell.length_c   1.000
_cell.angle_alpha   90.00
_cell.angle_beta   90.00
_cell.angle_gamma   90.00
#
_symmetry.space_group_name_H-M   'P 1'
#
loop_
_entity.id
_entity.type
_entity.pdbx_description
1 polymer ?
#
loop_
_entity_poly.entity_id
_entity_poly.type
_entity_poly.pdbx_seq_one_letter_code
_entity_poly.pdbx_strand_id
1 'polypeptide(L)'
;MAIFTLISTFVLPGAGAFSLFGLSPAVTNAIFTIGRSALWSLAGAALNQPDIPRQKVMATLSQTDGARIRAYGRNLLGGQRAFFEASGGRLHQVVVVHHGQVSGLIDIWVDGEKVETGATPAIVDGGGRINRYLTVYFRDGSGNGGDYAGVYNTGDSGNDLDWGDLTEVFPDLWTPQHRLEGQATYYAVLGDPADEDFQEYFPKGPHTNVQVEVLGSVVSDLSGTPVYSENAGLCIRDLLTHADGWNIPAARLNSASWASFAALCDEAVPLASGGTEPRYRMGGYYSLTEPLKDVTARMLATCDGQVYEDADGNIGILGGAWSEPDVTITAEDILSIEMDDGFDPRKSYNVLKGSFTSPDHAYQSTPVEEIRDEAALLTQERRVDSLPLDMCPSGTQLQRLMKIKFAKDRRTHVGTMRTNLVGLKARFPKGDGIHTIRVQAADEFGLDGVFEVTSHSFSIPDGFCEIGIASIDNPYPWDAATEEKPLPPGVNDLGKPDHLPPPMDGITLTQESVRLTSGVTGVRIVLRVNDPGRDDLELRAQVAEGVQSAQDPNAGWAEMSVAGYRAQTGILDDGQTYTVRLRWKRKIFQPGSDWGLAGTLTVTANPTPPAPPSQFGAMVTGSDVYLDWINPAADFYRTRIYRNTVSDFGTAIVVEPNVAGLEGQPANYTDEGLAPGTYYYWATTVNPSSVESTPAGPETVTI
;
A
#
# COMPACT_ATOMS: atom_id res chain seq x y z
N MET A 1 6.53 12.89 46.41
CA MET A 1 5.17 13.49 46.53
C MET A 1 5.33 14.99 46.46
N ALA A 2 4.48 15.64 45.63
CA ALA A 2 4.38 17.09 45.38
C ALA A 2 5.61 17.77 44.71
N ILE A 3 5.46 19.04 44.25
CA ILE A 3 6.50 20.00 43.73
C ILE A 3 6.62 20.01 42.20
N PHE A 4 5.96 20.82 41.37
CA PHE A 4 5.43 22.19 41.36
C PHE A 4 4.06 22.43 42.01
N THR A 5 4.04 23.55 42.71
CA THR A 5 2.97 24.51 42.97
C THR A 5 1.56 23.97 43.11
N LEU A 6 1.22 23.68 44.37
CA LEU A 6 -0.10 23.97 44.91
C LEU A 6 -0.34 25.47 44.65
N ILE A 7 -1.31 25.85 43.80
CA ILE A 7 -1.95 27.15 43.96
C ILE A 7 -2.66 27.05 45.31
N SER A 8 -1.97 27.40 46.39
CA SER A 8 -2.64 27.74 47.63
C SER A 8 -3.37 29.03 47.32
N THR A 9 -4.65 28.91 46.95
CA THR A 9 -5.62 29.87 47.43
C THR A 9 -5.35 30.03 48.92
N PHE A 10 -4.79 31.17 49.32
CA PHE A 10 -4.94 31.60 50.70
C PHE A 10 -6.45 31.77 50.89
N VAL A 11 -7.10 30.71 51.38
CA VAL A 11 -8.44 30.80 51.96
C VAL A 11 -8.24 31.58 53.25
N LEU A 12 -8.24 32.90 53.15
CA LEU A 12 -8.72 33.71 54.26
C LEU A 12 -10.14 33.21 54.56
N PRO A 13 -10.50 32.94 55.83
CA PRO A 13 -11.84 32.51 56.17
C PRO A 13 -12.80 33.69 55.90
N GLY A 14 -13.35 33.74 54.69
CA GLY A 14 -14.28 34.78 54.25
C GLY A 14 -14.12 35.16 52.77
N ALA A 15 -15.05 34.66 51.94
CA ALA A 15 -15.44 35.12 50.60
C ALA A 15 -14.46 34.93 49.41
N GLY A 16 -14.87 34.07 48.46
CA GLY A 16 -14.56 34.20 47.03
C GLY A 16 -13.38 33.39 46.50
N ALA A 17 -13.63 32.22 45.91
CA ALA A 17 -12.68 31.55 45.03
C ALA A 17 -12.53 32.36 43.73
N PHE A 18 -11.39 33.01 43.52
CA PHE A 18 -11.07 33.62 42.24
C PHE A 18 -10.54 32.54 41.28
N SER A 19 -11.34 32.20 40.27
CA SER A 19 -10.82 31.59 39.04
C SER A 19 -10.15 32.70 38.24
N LEU A 20 -8.83 32.64 38.09
CA LEU A 20 -8.15 33.50 37.14
C LEU A 20 -8.18 32.80 35.77
N PHE A 21 -8.94 33.38 34.84
CA PHE A 21 -8.96 33.11 33.40
C PHE A 21 -9.60 31.81 32.86
N GLY A 22 -10.77 31.43 33.36
CA GLY A 22 -11.77 30.70 32.56
C GLY A 22 -11.50 29.21 32.24
N LEU A 23 -10.37 28.64 32.61
CA LEU A 23 -10.15 27.18 32.61
C LEU A 23 -10.46 26.60 34.00
N SER A 24 -10.92 25.34 34.05
CA SER A 24 -11.07 24.66 35.33
C SER A 24 -9.69 24.34 35.92
N PRO A 25 -9.50 24.42 37.26
CA PRO A 25 -8.22 24.09 37.90
C PRO A 25 -7.68 22.69 37.57
N ALA A 26 -8.56 21.75 37.16
CA ALA A 26 -8.19 20.39 36.78
C ALA A 26 -7.44 20.33 35.43
N VAL A 27 -7.87 21.12 34.44
CA VAL A 27 -7.24 21.18 33.11
C VAL A 27 -5.87 21.85 33.20
N THR A 28 -5.78 22.95 33.94
CA THR A 28 -4.54 23.70 34.19
C THR A 28 -3.49 22.81 34.88
N ASN A 29 -3.85 22.10 35.95
CA ASN A 29 -2.91 21.22 36.64
C ASN A 29 -2.44 20.02 35.79
N ALA A 30 -3.32 19.45 34.96
CA ALA A 30 -2.98 18.29 34.15
C ALA A 30 -1.97 18.63 33.04
N ILE A 31 -2.12 19.78 32.36
CA ILE A 31 -1.20 20.23 31.30
C ILE A 31 0.19 20.53 31.88
N PHE A 32 0.27 21.26 33.00
CA PHE A 32 1.56 21.60 33.61
C PHE A 32 2.25 20.40 34.28
N THR A 33 1.53 19.33 34.59
CA THR A 33 2.14 18.08 35.03
C THR A 33 2.87 17.37 33.88
N ILE A 34 2.47 17.57 32.62
CA ILE A 34 3.14 17.01 31.42
C ILE A 34 4.51 17.67 31.21
N GLY A 35 4.61 19.00 31.37
CA GLY A 35 5.88 19.73 31.35
C GLY A 35 6.86 19.29 32.46
N ARG A 36 6.35 18.69 33.54
CA ARG A 36 7.14 18.16 34.66
C ARG A 36 7.60 16.72 34.47
N SER A 37 6.75 15.86 33.91
CA SER A 37 7.06 14.44 33.72
C SER A 37 7.84 14.15 32.43
N ALA A 38 7.77 15.03 31.43
CA ALA A 38 8.42 14.78 30.14
C ALA A 38 9.95 15.01 30.16
N LEU A 39 10.52 15.79 31.09
CA LEU A 39 11.96 16.10 31.05
C LEU A 39 12.81 15.81 32.29
N TRP A 40 12.22 15.45 33.43
CA TRP A 40 13.03 14.98 34.58
C TRP A 40 13.10 13.46 34.70
N SER A 41 12.63 12.77 33.66
CA SER A 41 12.94 11.37 33.40
C SER A 41 12.82 11.04 31.91
N LEU A 42 13.66 11.64 31.06
CA LEU A 42 14.19 10.79 29.98
C LEU A 42 15.03 9.65 30.61
N ALA A 43 15.52 9.79 31.84
CA ALA A 43 15.85 8.67 32.72
C ALA A 43 14.59 7.89 33.19
N GLY A 44 14.00 7.08 32.30
CA GLY A 44 13.20 5.91 32.70
C GLY A 44 11.69 6.07 32.91
N ALA A 45 11.05 7.22 32.61
CA ALA A 45 9.61 7.16 32.32
C ALA A 45 9.48 6.53 30.93
N ALA A 46 9.07 5.27 30.89
CA ALA A 46 8.60 4.65 29.67
C ALA A 46 7.70 5.67 28.95
N LEU A 47 8.09 6.10 27.76
CA LEU A 47 7.13 6.69 26.85
C LEU A 47 5.99 5.67 26.80
N ASN A 48 4.83 6.01 27.38
CA ASN A 48 3.69 5.11 27.39
C ASN A 48 3.40 4.82 25.93
N GLN A 49 3.74 3.60 25.48
CA GLN A 49 3.44 3.17 24.12
C GLN A 49 1.93 3.31 23.88
N PRO A 50 1.49 3.51 22.64
CA PRO A 50 0.06 3.53 22.34
C PRO A 50 -0.63 2.31 22.97
N ASP A 51 -1.74 2.55 23.70
CA ASP A 51 -2.51 1.49 24.36
C ASP A 51 -2.97 0.42 23.35
N ILE A 52 -3.09 0.80 22.07
CA ILE A 52 -3.37 -0.09 20.95
C ILE A 52 -2.07 -0.42 20.21
N PRO A 53 -1.60 -1.69 20.28
CA PRO A 53 -0.46 -2.15 19.51
C PRO A 53 -0.64 -1.86 18.02
N ARG A 54 0.43 -1.47 17.33
CA ARG A 54 0.38 -1.13 15.90
C ARG A 54 -0.20 -2.22 15.03
N GLN A 55 0.14 -3.48 15.31
CA GLN A 55 -0.42 -4.62 14.58
C GLN A 55 -1.95 -4.63 14.62
N LYS A 56 -2.57 -4.16 15.71
CA LYS A 56 -4.04 -4.02 15.80
C LYS A 56 -4.56 -2.81 15.04
N VAL A 57 -3.82 -1.70 15.02
CA VAL A 57 -4.20 -0.52 14.21
C VAL A 57 -4.12 -0.81 12.71
N MET A 58 -3.14 -1.62 12.31
CA MET A 58 -2.97 -2.14 10.96
C MET A 58 -3.93 -3.29 10.63
N ALA A 59 -4.60 -3.90 11.61
CA ALA A 59 -5.54 -4.97 11.37
C ALA A 59 -6.94 -4.42 11.17
N THR A 60 -7.71 -5.05 10.28
CA THR A 60 -9.15 -4.88 10.27
C THR A 60 -9.80 -5.67 11.40
N LEU A 61 -10.46 -4.98 12.33
CA LEU A 61 -11.03 -5.59 13.54
C LEU A 61 -12.55 -5.77 13.45
N SER A 62 -13.04 -6.93 13.89
CA SER A 62 -14.46 -7.23 14.15
C SER A 62 -14.70 -7.28 15.66
N GLN A 63 -14.95 -6.12 16.27
CA GLN A 63 -15.30 -6.00 17.70
C GLN A 63 -16.55 -5.13 17.83
N THR A 64 -17.38 -5.43 18.83
CA THR A 64 -18.63 -4.69 19.09
C THR A 64 -18.35 -3.27 19.54
N ASP A 65 -17.31 -3.08 20.35
CA ASP A 65 -16.84 -1.78 20.83
C ASP A 65 -15.34 -1.68 20.58
N GLY A 66 -14.93 -0.70 19.78
CA GLY A 66 -13.53 -0.42 19.51
C GLY A 66 -13.28 1.06 19.68
N ALA A 67 -12.08 1.40 20.15
CA ALA A 67 -11.75 2.78 20.40
C ALA A 67 -11.50 3.51 19.08
N ARG A 68 -12.02 4.73 18.97
CA ARG A 68 -11.79 5.59 17.82
C ARG A 68 -10.32 6.04 17.78
N ILE A 69 -9.73 5.99 16.60
CA ILE A 69 -8.32 6.31 16.39
C ILE A 69 -8.23 7.63 15.63
N ARG A 70 -7.37 8.54 16.10
CA ARG A 70 -6.97 9.75 15.39
C ARG A 70 -5.47 9.70 15.12
N ALA A 71 -5.05 10.21 13.97
CA ALA A 71 -3.68 10.13 13.51
C ALA A 71 -3.19 11.46 12.91
N TYR A 72 -1.89 11.71 13.00
CA TYR A 72 -1.18 12.84 12.41
C TYR A 72 -0.11 12.33 11.45
N GLY A 73 0.17 13.10 10.40
CA GLY A 73 1.11 12.70 9.34
C GLY A 73 0.70 11.44 8.58
N ARG A 74 1.64 10.79 7.90
CA ARG A 74 1.36 9.57 7.12
C ARG A 74 1.17 8.36 8.02
N ASN A 75 0.09 7.60 7.82
CA ASN A 75 -0.21 6.39 8.61
C ASN A 75 -0.85 5.30 7.75
N LEU A 76 -0.62 4.04 8.13
CA LEU A 76 -1.28 2.87 7.56
C LEU A 76 -2.31 2.32 8.56
N LEU A 77 -3.59 2.30 8.18
CA LEU A 77 -4.73 2.02 9.07
C LEU A 77 -5.58 0.87 8.51
N GLY A 78 -5.87 -0.13 9.33
CA GLY A 78 -6.75 -1.26 9.02
C GLY A 78 -8.19 -1.11 9.55
N GLY A 79 -8.37 -0.31 10.60
CA GLY A 79 -9.68 0.16 11.10
C GLY A 79 -10.59 -0.89 11.76
N GLN A 80 -11.79 -0.44 12.13
CA GLN A 80 -12.84 -1.26 12.74
C GLN A 80 -14.01 -1.45 11.78
N ARG A 81 -14.46 -2.70 11.60
CA ARG A 81 -15.61 -3.04 10.76
C ARG A 81 -16.90 -2.50 11.38
N ALA A 82 -17.59 -1.65 10.63
CA ALA A 82 -18.95 -1.19 10.91
C ALA A 82 -20.01 -2.03 10.20
N PHE A 83 -19.67 -2.63 9.05
CA PHE A 83 -20.55 -3.50 8.28
C PHE A 83 -19.76 -4.69 7.74
N PHE A 84 -20.36 -5.89 7.75
CA PHE A 84 -19.73 -7.12 7.24
C PHE A 84 -20.80 -8.15 6.91
N GLU A 85 -21.27 -8.19 5.66
CA GLU A 85 -22.30 -9.13 5.22
C GLU A 85 -22.08 -9.59 3.78
N ALA A 86 -22.57 -10.78 3.45
CA ALA A 86 -22.46 -11.34 2.11
C ALA A 86 -23.82 -11.42 1.40
N SER A 87 -23.82 -11.10 0.11
CA SER A 87 -25.00 -11.21 -0.77
C SER A 87 -24.56 -11.44 -2.21
N GLY A 88 -25.29 -12.30 -2.94
CA GLY A 88 -25.03 -12.53 -4.38
C GLY A 88 -23.61 -12.97 -4.73
N GLY A 89 -22.96 -13.79 -3.89
CA GLY A 89 -21.57 -14.23 -4.12
C GLY A 89 -20.52 -13.13 -3.91
N ARG A 90 -20.84 -12.13 -3.07
CA ARG A 90 -19.92 -11.05 -2.72
C ARG A 90 -19.99 -10.75 -1.23
N LEU A 91 -18.86 -10.42 -0.64
CA LEU A 91 -18.73 -9.97 0.73
C LEU A 91 -18.52 -8.45 0.74
N HIS A 92 -19.38 -7.75 1.46
CA HIS A 92 -19.41 -6.31 1.57
C HIS A 92 -18.93 -5.90 2.95
N GLN A 93 -17.97 -4.98 3.01
CA GLN A 93 -17.35 -4.55 4.25
C GLN A 93 -17.21 -3.04 4.28
N VAL A 94 -17.78 -2.39 5.31
CA VAL A 94 -17.51 -0.98 5.61
C VAL A 94 -16.66 -0.92 6.87
N VAL A 95 -15.56 -0.18 6.79
CA VAL A 95 -14.59 -0.06 7.88
C VAL A 95 -14.33 1.39 8.21
N VAL A 96 -14.37 1.71 9.49
CA VAL A 96 -14.00 3.01 10.04
C VAL A 96 -12.51 3.00 10.34
N VAL A 97 -11.74 3.87 9.70
CA VAL A 97 -10.28 3.89 9.83
C VAL A 97 -9.77 5.06 10.68
N HIS A 98 -10.47 6.19 10.68
CA HIS A 98 -10.00 7.40 11.35
C HIS A 98 -11.15 8.26 11.87
N HIS A 99 -10.95 8.87 13.04
CA HIS A 99 -11.86 9.85 13.65
C HIS A 99 -11.49 11.27 13.25
N GLY A 100 -12.43 11.95 12.59
CA GLY A 100 -12.22 13.24 11.94
C GLY A 100 -11.79 13.08 10.49
N GLN A 101 -11.83 14.20 9.77
CA GLN A 101 -11.39 14.29 8.38
C GLN A 101 -9.87 14.04 8.27
N VAL A 102 -9.48 13.12 7.39
CA VAL A 102 -8.11 12.95 6.94
C VAL A 102 -7.84 13.85 5.73
N SER A 103 -6.59 14.24 5.50
CA SER A 103 -6.26 15.07 4.34
C SER A 103 -6.40 14.34 3.00
N GLY A 104 -6.32 13.02 2.98
CA GLY A 104 -6.51 12.24 1.76
C GLY A 104 -5.95 10.82 1.82
N LEU A 105 -6.35 10.00 0.85
CA LEU A 105 -5.82 8.67 0.60
C LEU A 105 -4.50 8.76 -0.17
N ILE A 106 -3.51 7.96 0.24
CA ILE A 106 -2.24 7.78 -0.49
C ILE A 106 -2.34 6.51 -1.33
N ASP A 107 -2.54 5.36 -0.68
CA ASP A 107 -2.54 4.04 -1.29
C ASP A 107 -3.47 3.09 -0.53
N ILE A 108 -3.92 2.04 -1.20
CA ILE A 108 -4.57 0.88 -0.55
C ILE A 108 -3.56 -0.25 -0.47
N TRP A 109 -3.58 -0.96 0.66
CA TRP A 109 -2.75 -2.12 0.91
C TRP A 109 -3.63 -3.35 1.11
N VAL A 110 -3.26 -4.46 0.46
CA VAL A 110 -3.92 -5.76 0.59
C VAL A 110 -2.89 -6.76 1.05
N ASP A 111 -3.18 -7.41 2.18
CA ASP A 111 -2.30 -8.42 2.79
C ASP A 111 -0.84 -7.99 3.02
N GLY A 112 -0.61 -6.68 3.18
CA GLY A 112 0.69 -6.09 3.46
C GLY A 112 1.43 -5.58 2.22
N GLU A 113 0.81 -5.59 1.04
CA GLU A 113 1.37 -5.03 -0.19
C GLU A 113 0.52 -3.88 -0.73
N LYS A 114 1.17 -2.83 -1.25
CA LYS A 114 0.50 -1.75 -1.99
C LYS A 114 -0.13 -2.30 -3.26
N VAL A 115 -1.36 -1.89 -3.54
CA VAL A 115 -2.07 -2.28 -4.76
C VAL A 115 -2.45 -1.06 -5.59
N GLU A 116 -2.44 -1.23 -6.90
CA GLU A 116 -2.95 -0.22 -7.82
C GLU A 116 -4.49 -0.26 -7.86
N THR A 117 -5.11 0.90 -8.00
CA THR A 117 -6.56 1.05 -8.15
C THR A 117 -6.91 1.61 -9.52
N GLY A 118 -8.00 1.11 -10.09
CA GLY A 118 -8.65 1.68 -11.26
C GLY A 118 -9.28 3.05 -10.98
N ALA A 119 -10.08 3.53 -11.93
CA ALA A 119 -10.67 4.86 -11.88
C ALA A 119 -11.55 5.08 -10.62
N THR A 120 -11.28 6.16 -9.88
CA THR A 120 -12.08 6.57 -8.73
C THR A 120 -13.37 7.29 -9.17
N PRO A 121 -14.56 6.88 -8.70
CA PRO A 121 -15.81 7.62 -8.90
C PRO A 121 -15.78 9.00 -8.25
N ALA A 122 -16.44 9.99 -8.85
CA ALA A 122 -16.42 11.38 -8.38
C ALA A 122 -17.08 11.62 -7.02
N ILE A 123 -17.85 10.65 -6.51
CA ILE A 123 -18.63 10.78 -5.27
C ILE A 123 -17.89 10.30 -4.01
N VAL A 124 -16.70 9.72 -4.20
CA VAL A 124 -15.80 9.22 -3.14
C VAL A 124 -14.43 9.90 -3.27
N ASP A 125 -13.64 9.84 -2.21
CA ASP A 125 -12.40 10.59 -2.08
C ASP A 125 -11.16 9.79 -2.53
N GLY A 126 -11.35 8.52 -2.91
CA GLY A 126 -10.26 7.65 -3.35
C GLY A 126 -10.68 6.21 -3.60
N GLY A 127 -9.73 5.44 -4.11
CA GLY A 127 -9.89 4.01 -4.35
C GLY A 127 -10.40 3.68 -5.76
N GLY A 128 -10.82 2.44 -5.95
CA GLY A 128 -11.26 1.93 -7.24
C GLY A 128 -11.19 0.41 -7.28
N ARG A 129 -11.36 -0.13 -8.48
CA ARG A 129 -11.21 -1.57 -8.73
C ARG A 129 -9.74 -1.96 -8.66
N ILE A 130 -9.39 -2.90 -7.79
CA ILE A 130 -8.01 -3.40 -7.65
C ILE A 130 -7.78 -4.59 -8.59
N ASN A 131 -8.73 -5.51 -8.62
CA ASN A 131 -8.70 -6.65 -9.53
C ASN A 131 -10.13 -7.08 -9.88
N ARG A 132 -10.28 -8.25 -10.53
CA ARG A 132 -11.61 -8.71 -10.94
C ARG A 132 -12.57 -9.00 -9.77
N TYR A 133 -12.01 -9.26 -8.58
CA TYR A 133 -12.70 -9.68 -7.37
C TYR A 133 -12.64 -8.70 -6.21
N LEU A 134 -11.77 -7.69 -6.25
CA LEU A 134 -11.62 -6.74 -5.14
C LEU A 134 -11.77 -5.32 -5.66
N THR A 135 -12.67 -4.59 -5.02
CA THR A 135 -12.87 -3.16 -5.22
C THR A 135 -12.93 -2.49 -3.85
N VAL A 136 -12.26 -1.34 -3.71
CA VAL A 136 -12.21 -0.59 -2.45
C VAL A 136 -12.42 0.88 -2.76
N TYR A 137 -13.38 1.52 -2.09
CA TYR A 137 -13.61 2.96 -2.17
C TYR A 137 -13.40 3.62 -0.82
N PHE A 138 -12.96 4.86 -0.83
CA PHE A 138 -12.55 5.58 0.37
C PHE A 138 -13.35 6.88 0.54
N ARG A 139 -13.72 7.18 1.79
CA ARG A 139 -14.23 8.50 2.19
C ARG A 139 -13.32 9.13 3.24
N ASP A 140 -12.98 10.40 3.04
CA ASP A 140 -11.99 11.11 3.84
C ASP A 140 -12.51 11.54 5.23
N GLY A 141 -13.82 11.45 5.48
CA GLY A 141 -14.45 11.86 6.73
C GLY A 141 -14.85 13.34 6.80
N SER A 142 -14.84 14.07 5.69
CA SER A 142 -15.37 15.44 5.56
C SER A 142 -16.90 15.53 5.74
N GLY A 143 -17.61 14.41 5.59
CA GLY A 143 -19.07 14.34 5.69
C GLY A 143 -19.59 12.98 6.17
N ASN A 144 -20.62 12.49 5.48
CA ASN A 144 -21.26 11.21 5.78
C ASN A 144 -20.39 10.03 5.31
N GLY A 145 -19.58 9.48 6.22
CA GLY A 145 -18.69 8.35 5.96
C GLY A 145 -19.40 7.02 5.69
N GLY A 146 -20.72 6.93 5.89
CA GLY A 146 -21.49 5.70 5.66
C GLY A 146 -22.24 5.65 4.33
N ASP A 147 -22.26 6.75 3.59
CA ASP A 147 -23.03 6.85 2.35
C ASP A 147 -22.20 6.45 1.13
N TYR A 148 -22.32 5.20 0.67
CA TYR A 148 -21.67 4.73 -0.56
C TYR A 148 -22.69 4.55 -1.70
N ALA A 149 -23.77 5.33 -1.71
CA ALA A 149 -24.73 5.32 -2.81
C ALA A 149 -24.16 6.02 -4.05
N GLY A 150 -24.40 5.46 -5.23
CA GLY A 150 -23.95 5.92 -6.54
C GLY A 150 -22.51 5.54 -6.90
N VAL A 151 -21.86 4.64 -6.15
CA VAL A 151 -20.44 4.29 -6.33
C VAL A 151 -20.26 3.43 -7.58
N TYR A 152 -21.26 2.59 -7.88
CA TYR A 152 -21.33 1.82 -9.11
C TYR A 152 -22.31 2.47 -10.09
N ASN A 153 -21.81 3.39 -10.91
CA ASN A 153 -22.59 4.02 -11.96
C ASN A 153 -22.32 3.36 -13.32
N THR A 154 -23.36 2.77 -13.93
CA THR A 154 -23.31 2.06 -15.23
C THR A 154 -23.01 2.95 -16.44
N GLY A 155 -22.84 4.26 -16.23
CA GLY A 155 -22.51 5.25 -17.26
C GLY A 155 -21.01 5.56 -17.40
N ASP A 156 -20.17 5.12 -16.44
CA ASP A 156 -18.75 5.43 -16.40
C ASP A 156 -17.92 4.19 -16.75
N SER A 157 -17.44 4.13 -17.99
CA SER A 157 -16.62 3.03 -18.50
C SER A 157 -15.37 2.84 -17.65
N GLY A 158 -15.37 1.84 -16.77
CA GLY A 158 -14.30 1.57 -15.81
C GLY A 158 -14.80 1.19 -14.41
N ASN A 159 -16.02 1.61 -14.05
CA ASN A 159 -16.66 1.33 -12.76
C ASN A 159 -17.97 0.54 -12.87
N ASP A 160 -18.40 0.19 -14.09
CA ASP A 160 -19.49 -0.75 -14.36
C ASP A 160 -19.19 -2.10 -13.69
N LEU A 161 -19.86 -2.34 -12.56
CA LEU A 161 -19.97 -3.66 -11.96
C LEU A 161 -21.39 -4.18 -12.15
N ASP A 162 -21.54 -5.50 -12.14
CA ASP A 162 -22.80 -6.22 -12.38
C ASP A 162 -23.74 -6.26 -11.16
N TRP A 163 -23.53 -5.39 -10.17
CA TRP A 163 -24.24 -5.38 -8.89
C TRP A 163 -24.43 -3.96 -8.34
N GLY A 164 -25.48 -3.77 -7.53
CA GLY A 164 -25.92 -2.45 -7.05
C GLY A 164 -25.20 -1.95 -5.79
N ASP A 165 -25.37 -0.68 -5.42
CA ASP A 165 -24.66 -0.10 -4.27
C ASP A 165 -25.05 -0.72 -2.92
N LEU A 166 -24.27 -0.42 -1.87
CA LEU A 166 -24.42 -1.02 -0.54
C LEU A 166 -25.86 -0.95 0.02
N THR A 167 -26.51 0.22 -0.11
CA THR A 167 -27.87 0.47 0.36
C THR A 167 -28.94 -0.22 -0.50
N GLU A 168 -28.62 -0.57 -1.75
CA GLU A 168 -29.51 -1.32 -2.64
C GLU A 168 -29.43 -2.83 -2.37
N VAL A 169 -28.23 -3.33 -2.09
CA VAL A 169 -27.99 -4.75 -1.77
C VAL A 169 -28.52 -5.09 -0.37
N PHE A 170 -28.43 -4.15 0.59
CA PHE A 170 -28.84 -4.36 1.98
C PHE A 170 -29.75 -3.25 2.53
N PRO A 171 -30.95 -3.03 1.95
CA PRO A 171 -31.82 -1.91 2.33
C PRO A 171 -32.29 -1.96 3.79
N ASP A 172 -32.42 -3.17 4.36
CA ASP A 172 -32.86 -3.36 5.75
C ASP A 172 -31.72 -3.32 6.77
N LEU A 173 -30.48 -3.60 6.35
CA LEU A 173 -29.31 -3.67 7.24
C LEU A 173 -28.47 -2.39 7.21
N TRP A 174 -28.36 -1.74 6.04
CA TRP A 174 -27.61 -0.50 5.86
C TRP A 174 -28.48 0.59 5.25
N THR A 175 -29.14 1.36 6.14
CA THR A 175 -29.95 2.53 5.78
C THR A 175 -29.13 3.83 5.79
N PRO A 176 -29.62 4.93 5.19
CA PRO A 176 -28.98 6.26 5.26
C PRO A 176 -28.77 6.81 6.68
N GLN A 177 -29.34 6.18 7.72
CA GLN A 177 -29.11 6.57 9.12
C GLN A 177 -27.78 6.05 9.68
N HIS A 178 -27.11 5.11 9.00
CA HIS A 178 -25.77 4.63 9.36
C HIS A 178 -24.69 5.60 8.87
N ARG A 179 -24.74 6.85 9.34
CA ARG A 179 -24.02 7.98 8.73
C ARG A 179 -22.51 7.93 8.90
N LEU A 180 -22.01 7.33 9.98
CA LEU A 180 -20.59 7.39 10.35
C LEU A 180 -20.00 8.81 10.19
N GLU A 181 -20.77 9.82 10.56
CA GLU A 181 -20.47 11.23 10.28
C GLU A 181 -19.13 11.66 10.88
N GLY A 182 -18.32 12.39 10.12
CA GLY A 182 -17.04 12.90 10.58
C GLY A 182 -15.99 11.82 10.81
N GLN A 183 -16.14 10.65 10.20
CA GLN A 183 -15.19 9.55 10.27
C GLN A 183 -14.76 9.14 8.86
N ALA A 184 -13.46 8.96 8.67
CA ALA A 184 -12.94 8.41 7.42
C ALA A 184 -13.21 6.90 7.39
N THR A 185 -13.67 6.41 6.25
CA THR A 185 -14.07 5.02 6.08
C THR A 185 -13.56 4.49 4.75
N TYR A 186 -13.51 3.18 4.62
CA TYR A 186 -13.49 2.55 3.31
C TYR A 186 -14.59 1.50 3.19
N TYR A 187 -15.07 1.34 1.97
CA TYR A 187 -16.00 0.31 1.56
C TYR A 187 -15.27 -0.65 0.63
N ALA A 188 -15.10 -1.90 1.07
CA ALA A 188 -14.49 -2.97 0.29
C ALA A 188 -15.54 -4.00 -0.11
N VAL A 189 -15.49 -4.43 -1.37
CA VAL A 189 -16.27 -5.55 -1.86
C VAL A 189 -15.36 -6.62 -2.43
N LEU A 190 -15.50 -7.81 -1.86
CA LEU A 190 -14.76 -9.02 -2.21
C LEU A 190 -15.74 -9.94 -2.94
N GLY A 191 -15.49 -10.23 -4.22
CA GLY A 191 -16.25 -11.20 -4.99
C GLY A 191 -15.93 -12.63 -4.59
N ASP A 192 -16.62 -13.57 -5.23
CA ASP A 192 -16.42 -15.02 -5.06
C ASP A 192 -15.61 -15.58 -6.24
N PRO A 193 -14.30 -15.81 -6.06
CA PRO A 193 -13.51 -16.53 -7.05
C PRO A 193 -13.95 -17.98 -7.16
N ALA A 194 -13.80 -18.56 -8.35
CA ALA A 194 -13.91 -20.01 -8.48
C ALA A 194 -12.93 -20.69 -7.51
N ASP A 195 -13.24 -21.91 -7.04
CA ASP A 195 -12.41 -22.65 -6.07
C ASP A 195 -10.92 -22.68 -6.44
N GLU A 196 -10.63 -22.74 -7.74
CA GLU A 196 -9.28 -22.74 -8.27
C GLU A 196 -8.53 -21.40 -8.13
N ASP A 197 -9.25 -20.29 -8.15
CA ASP A 197 -8.73 -18.92 -8.09
C ASP A 197 -8.83 -18.36 -6.65
N PHE A 198 -9.58 -19.01 -5.75
CA PHE A 198 -9.82 -18.49 -4.39
C PHE A 198 -8.53 -18.32 -3.58
N GLN A 199 -7.66 -19.33 -3.60
CA GLN A 199 -6.35 -19.29 -2.92
C GLN A 199 -5.39 -18.27 -3.53
N GLU A 200 -5.63 -17.85 -4.78
CA GLU A 200 -4.83 -16.87 -5.50
C GLU A 200 -5.20 -15.43 -5.09
N TYR A 201 -6.50 -15.09 -5.11
CA TYR A 201 -6.95 -13.71 -4.82
C TYR A 201 -7.20 -13.46 -3.34
N PHE A 202 -7.66 -14.47 -2.60
CA PHE A 202 -8.02 -14.37 -1.19
C PHE A 202 -7.44 -15.55 -0.40
N PRO A 203 -6.11 -15.64 -0.24
CA PRO A 203 -5.46 -16.73 0.51
C PRO A 203 -5.95 -16.81 1.96
N LYS A 204 -6.39 -15.69 2.53
CA LYS A 204 -6.97 -15.60 3.88
C LYS A 204 -8.50 -15.62 3.88
N GLY A 205 -9.13 -15.79 2.72
CA GLY A 205 -10.57 -15.76 2.51
C GLY A 205 -11.23 -14.51 3.12
N PRO A 206 -12.25 -14.67 3.98
CA PRO A 206 -12.94 -13.54 4.62
C PRO A 206 -12.07 -12.72 5.60
N HIS A 207 -10.85 -13.17 5.88
CA HIS A 207 -9.87 -12.48 6.71
C HIS A 207 -8.78 -11.77 5.89
N THR A 208 -8.98 -11.60 4.58
CA THR A 208 -8.12 -10.75 3.74
C THR A 208 -8.00 -9.37 4.38
N ASN A 209 -6.78 -8.93 4.66
CA ASN A 209 -6.55 -7.68 5.37
C ASN A 209 -6.48 -6.53 4.36
N VAL A 210 -7.45 -5.62 4.42
CA VAL A 210 -7.46 -4.38 3.62
C VAL A 210 -7.12 -3.21 4.52
N GLN A 211 -6.11 -2.45 4.13
CA GLN A 211 -5.61 -1.30 4.89
C GLN A 211 -5.52 -0.09 3.96
N VAL A 212 -5.59 1.10 4.53
CA VAL A 212 -5.45 2.35 3.80
C VAL A 212 -4.27 3.15 4.34
N GLU A 213 -3.41 3.59 3.43
CA GLU A 213 -2.36 4.55 3.72
C GLU A 213 -2.95 5.95 3.52
N VAL A 214 -2.93 6.77 4.57
CA VAL A 214 -3.58 8.09 4.57
C VAL A 214 -2.62 9.19 5.00
N LEU A 215 -2.84 10.38 4.46
CA LEU A 215 -2.40 11.63 5.07
C LEU A 215 -3.39 11.93 6.20
N GLY A 216 -2.95 11.88 7.46
CA GLY A 216 -3.81 11.97 8.65
C GLY A 216 -4.57 13.28 8.83
N SER A 217 -4.89 13.60 10.09
CA SER A 217 -5.76 14.74 10.45
C SER A 217 -5.33 16.04 9.81
N VAL A 218 -6.30 16.77 9.26
CA VAL A 218 -6.14 18.18 8.87
C VAL A 218 -6.00 19.02 10.14
N VAL A 219 -4.94 19.83 10.22
CA VAL A 219 -4.65 20.71 11.36
C VAL A 219 -4.90 22.17 11.00
N SER A 220 -5.05 23.04 11.98
CA SER A 220 -5.09 24.48 11.72
C SER A 220 -3.68 25.05 11.66
N ASP A 221 -3.35 25.79 10.60
CA ASP A 221 -2.14 26.60 10.55
C ASP A 221 -2.19 27.76 11.58
N LEU A 222 -1.12 28.57 11.65
CA LEU A 222 -1.06 29.70 12.58
C LEU A 222 -2.11 30.78 12.30
N SER A 223 -2.63 30.87 11.07
CA SER A 223 -3.71 31.78 10.67
C SER A 223 -5.12 31.24 10.95
N GLY A 224 -5.24 29.96 11.29
CA GLY A 224 -6.51 29.27 11.50
C GLY A 224 -7.05 28.57 10.24
N THR A 225 -6.25 28.48 9.18
CA THR A 225 -6.63 27.80 7.93
C THR A 225 -6.41 26.29 8.08
N PRO A 226 -7.38 25.43 7.71
CA PRO A 226 -7.19 23.99 7.70
C PRO A 226 -6.15 23.58 6.64
N VAL A 227 -5.11 22.88 7.06
CA VAL A 227 -4.00 22.42 6.22
C VAL A 227 -3.53 21.04 6.67
N TYR A 228 -3.02 20.25 5.74
CA TYR A 228 -2.22 19.08 6.09
C TYR A 228 -0.82 19.51 6.53
N SER A 229 -0.37 18.99 7.66
CA SER A 229 0.99 19.24 8.13
C SER A 229 1.54 18.06 8.90
N GLU A 230 2.84 17.82 8.74
CA GLU A 230 3.63 16.93 9.59
C GLU A 230 4.50 17.73 10.57
N ASN A 231 4.37 19.05 10.60
CA ASN A 231 5.09 19.91 11.53
C ASN A 231 4.66 19.57 12.97
N ALA A 232 5.60 19.07 13.78
CA ALA A 232 5.31 18.61 15.14
C ALA A 232 4.63 19.69 16.00
N GLY A 233 5.04 20.95 15.86
CA GLY A 233 4.43 22.09 16.56
C GLY A 233 2.96 22.30 16.20
N LEU A 234 2.62 22.24 14.91
CA LEU A 234 1.23 22.38 14.45
C LEU A 234 0.36 21.18 14.86
N CYS A 235 0.89 19.95 14.81
CA CYS A 235 0.18 18.78 15.28
C CYS A 235 -0.12 18.84 16.79
N ILE A 236 0.86 19.26 17.61
CA ILE A 236 0.65 19.43 19.06
C ILE A 236 -0.37 20.55 19.33
N ARG A 237 -0.28 21.66 18.59
CA ARG A 237 -1.25 22.76 18.69
C ARG A 237 -2.66 22.29 18.37
N ASP A 238 -2.83 21.43 17.36
CA ASP A 238 -4.12 20.82 17.05
C ASP A 238 -4.64 20.01 18.25
N LEU A 239 -3.86 19.10 18.83
CA LEU A 239 -4.28 18.34 20.02
C LEU A 239 -4.70 19.24 21.19
N LEU A 240 -4.00 20.36 21.40
CA LEU A 240 -4.34 21.31 22.46
C LEU A 240 -5.67 22.04 22.21
N THR A 241 -5.98 22.37 20.96
CA THR A 241 -7.13 23.20 20.59
C THR A 241 -8.35 22.40 20.13
N HIS A 242 -8.16 21.15 19.72
CA HIS A 242 -9.21 20.29 19.19
C HIS A 242 -10.27 19.96 20.26
N ALA A 243 -11.52 19.85 19.83
CA ALA A 243 -12.67 19.61 20.71
C ALA A 243 -12.57 18.27 21.48
N ASP A 244 -12.09 17.22 20.81
CA ASP A 244 -11.78 15.90 21.41
C ASP A 244 -10.37 15.82 22.02
N GLY A 245 -9.63 16.94 22.02
CA GLY A 245 -8.33 17.08 22.66
C GLY A 245 -8.45 17.82 23.99
N TRP A 246 -7.51 18.73 24.27
CA TRP A 246 -7.58 19.55 25.48
C TRP A 246 -8.64 20.67 25.40
N ASN A 247 -9.17 20.95 24.21
CA ASN A 247 -10.20 21.95 23.96
C ASN A 247 -9.85 23.34 24.53
N ILE A 248 -8.58 23.71 24.43
CA ILE A 248 -8.08 25.02 24.86
C ILE A 248 -8.41 26.03 23.76
N PRO A 249 -9.06 27.17 24.08
CA PRO A 249 -9.28 28.21 23.08
C PRO A 249 -7.96 28.68 22.46
N ALA A 250 -7.89 28.75 21.13
CA ALA A 250 -6.66 29.16 20.43
C ALA A 250 -6.13 30.53 20.89
N ALA A 251 -7.00 31.43 21.36
CA ALA A 251 -6.62 32.74 21.92
C ALA A 251 -5.85 32.67 23.26
N ARG A 252 -5.81 31.50 23.91
CA ARG A 252 -5.02 31.22 25.12
C ARG A 252 -3.65 30.65 24.81
N LEU A 253 -3.33 30.45 23.53
CA LEU A 253 -2.00 30.03 23.12
C LEU A 253 -1.14 31.27 22.85
N ASN A 254 0.10 31.26 23.32
CA ASN A 254 1.04 32.36 23.06
C ASN A 254 1.50 32.30 21.60
N SER A 255 0.86 33.10 20.74
CA SER A 255 1.08 33.07 19.29
C SER A 255 2.55 33.20 18.86
N ALA A 256 3.36 33.97 19.60
CA ALA A 256 4.77 34.14 19.29
C ALA A 256 5.57 32.85 19.54
N SER A 257 5.39 32.21 20.71
CA SER A 257 6.05 30.95 21.03
C SER A 257 5.69 29.83 20.06
N TRP A 258 4.40 29.71 19.70
CA TRP A 258 3.94 28.70 18.74
C TRP A 258 4.43 28.97 17.32
N ALA A 259 4.50 30.24 16.90
CA ALA A 259 5.05 30.60 15.59
C ALA A 259 6.54 30.31 15.50
N SER A 260 7.31 30.65 16.55
CA SER A 260 8.73 30.36 16.64
C SER A 260 9.00 28.85 16.62
N PHE A 261 8.26 28.08 17.42
CA PHE A 261 8.43 26.63 17.48
C PHE A 261 8.00 25.92 16.17
N ALA A 262 6.94 26.41 15.50
CA ALA A 262 6.57 25.89 14.19
C ALA A 262 7.68 26.16 13.16
N ALA A 263 8.26 27.37 13.14
CA ALA A 263 9.40 27.68 12.27
C ALA A 263 10.64 26.83 12.59
N LEU A 264 10.90 26.55 13.87
CA LEU A 264 11.96 25.64 14.30
C LEU A 264 11.75 24.22 13.77
N CYS A 265 10.51 23.70 13.81
CA CYS A 265 10.20 22.37 13.28
C CYS A 265 10.44 22.27 11.76
N ASP A 266 10.25 23.37 11.02
CA ASP A 266 10.45 23.44 9.56
C ASP A 266 11.90 23.76 9.14
N GLU A 267 12.81 24.01 10.09
CA GLU A 267 14.21 24.31 9.78
C GLU A 267 14.84 23.16 8.97
N ALA A 268 15.48 23.52 7.86
CA ALA A 268 16.11 22.55 6.97
C ALA A 268 17.42 22.01 7.57
N VAL A 269 17.43 20.73 7.92
CA VAL A 269 18.61 20.03 8.45
C VAL A 269 19.24 19.17 7.35
N PRO A 270 20.56 19.32 7.09
CA PRO A 270 21.24 18.57 6.03
C PRO A 270 21.31 17.08 6.35
N LEU A 271 21.26 16.26 5.30
CA LEU A 271 21.40 14.80 5.36
C LEU A 271 22.76 14.35 4.82
N ALA A 272 23.30 13.24 5.33
CA ALA A 272 24.57 12.67 4.85
C ALA A 272 24.50 12.23 3.37
N SER A 273 23.32 11.80 2.92
CA SER A 273 23.03 11.45 1.52
C SER A 273 22.86 12.65 0.58
N GLY A 274 22.91 13.89 1.12
CA GLY A 274 22.64 15.13 0.40
C GLY A 274 21.19 15.59 0.54
N GLY A 275 20.94 16.87 0.28
CA GLY A 275 19.63 17.50 0.51
C GLY A 275 19.38 17.84 1.98
N THR A 276 18.12 18.11 2.31
CA THR A 276 17.69 18.51 3.66
C THR A 276 16.33 17.91 4.01
N GLU A 277 16.10 17.64 5.29
CA GLU A 277 14.77 17.36 5.85
C GLU A 277 14.37 18.43 6.88
N PRO A 278 13.06 18.65 7.14
CA PRO A 278 12.62 19.46 8.27
C PRO A 278 13.15 18.92 9.60
N ARG A 279 13.41 19.82 10.56
CA ARG A 279 14.00 19.46 11.86
C ARG A 279 13.13 18.47 12.63
N TYR A 280 11.83 18.74 12.75
CA TYR A 280 10.91 17.93 13.53
C TYR A 280 9.61 17.65 12.79
N ARG A 281 9.46 16.41 12.33
CA ARG A 281 8.21 15.88 11.77
C ARG A 281 7.53 14.93 12.74
N MET A 282 6.22 14.82 12.60
CA MET A 282 5.38 13.91 13.38
C MET A 282 4.49 13.08 12.46
N GLY A 283 4.46 11.78 12.73
CA GLY A 283 3.67 10.80 12.00
C GLY A 283 3.31 9.64 12.92
N GLY A 284 2.06 9.55 13.34
CA GLY A 284 1.59 8.47 14.21
C GLY A 284 0.15 8.65 14.65
N TYR A 285 -0.32 7.81 15.57
CA TYR A 285 -1.72 7.73 15.98
C TYR A 285 -1.89 7.64 17.49
N TYR A 286 -3.11 7.91 17.95
CA TYR A 286 -3.56 7.69 19.30
C TYR A 286 -5.04 7.30 19.32
N SER A 287 -5.44 6.54 20.34
CA SER A 287 -6.83 6.25 20.63
C SER A 287 -7.45 7.38 21.46
N LEU A 288 -8.72 7.70 21.21
CA LEU A 288 -9.47 8.68 22.03
C LEU A 288 -9.72 8.19 23.47
N THR A 289 -9.46 6.93 23.78
CA THR A 289 -9.53 6.39 25.15
C THR A 289 -8.24 6.62 25.94
N GLU A 290 -7.14 6.97 25.28
CA GLU A 290 -5.86 7.20 25.93
C GLU A 290 -5.89 8.51 26.73
N PRO A 291 -5.25 8.57 27.91
CA PRO A 291 -5.11 9.82 28.64
C PRO A 291 -4.37 10.86 27.80
N LEU A 292 -4.98 12.03 27.56
CA LEU A 292 -4.40 13.11 26.75
C LEU A 292 -3.00 13.52 27.21
N LYS A 293 -2.71 13.42 28.52
CA LYS A 293 -1.38 13.70 29.07
C LYS A 293 -0.28 12.81 28.48
N ASP A 294 -0.59 11.55 28.22
CA ASP A 294 0.36 10.55 27.73
C ASP A 294 0.54 10.72 26.21
N VAL A 295 -0.56 11.05 25.51
CA VAL A 295 -0.52 11.42 24.09
C VAL A 295 0.33 12.68 23.88
N THR A 296 0.09 13.75 24.65
CA THR A 296 0.87 14.99 24.57
C THR A 296 2.34 14.74 24.92
N ALA A 297 2.65 13.93 25.93
CA ALA A 297 4.03 13.58 26.28
C ALA A 297 4.74 12.83 25.13
N ARG A 298 4.08 11.84 24.50
CA ARG A 298 4.62 11.15 23.32
C ARG A 298 4.86 12.10 22.15
N MET A 299 3.93 13.02 21.91
CA MET A 299 4.06 14.00 20.83
C MET A 299 5.24 14.96 21.08
N LEU A 300 5.37 15.51 22.29
CA LEU A 300 6.48 16.38 22.67
C LEU A 300 7.85 15.68 22.58
N ALA A 301 7.92 14.37 22.87
CA ALA A 301 9.15 13.60 22.76
C ALA A 301 9.68 13.50 21.31
N THR A 302 8.84 13.68 20.29
CA THR A 302 9.27 13.68 18.87
C THR A 302 10.01 14.96 18.47
N CYS A 303 10.00 15.99 19.31
CA CYS A 303 10.62 17.29 19.02
C CYS A 303 11.41 17.86 20.21
N ASP A 304 11.65 17.08 21.27
CA ASP A 304 12.24 17.56 22.54
C ASP A 304 11.55 18.84 23.05
N GLY A 305 10.22 18.87 22.91
CA GLY A 305 9.38 20.02 23.21
C GLY A 305 8.87 20.04 24.65
N GLN A 306 8.48 21.23 25.10
CA GLN A 306 7.85 21.47 26.41
C GLN A 306 6.73 22.48 26.29
N VAL A 307 5.64 22.25 27.01
CA VAL A 307 4.56 23.22 27.16
C VAL A 307 4.72 23.94 28.50
N TYR A 308 4.56 25.27 28.49
CA TYR A 308 4.73 26.12 29.66
C TYR A 308 3.64 27.21 29.75
N GLU A 309 3.51 27.81 30.93
CA GLU A 309 2.66 29.00 31.14
C GLU A 309 3.52 30.25 31.04
N ASP A 310 3.11 31.22 30.24
CA ASP A 310 3.76 32.54 30.23
C ASP A 310 3.29 33.45 31.38
N ALA A 311 3.86 34.65 31.45
CA ALA A 311 3.52 35.62 32.50
C ALA A 311 2.07 36.11 32.44
N ASP A 312 1.42 36.02 31.28
CA ASP A 312 0.04 36.44 31.02
C ASP A 312 -0.97 35.28 31.24
N GLY A 313 -0.48 34.09 31.58
CA GLY A 313 -1.28 32.88 31.79
C GLY A 313 -1.64 32.15 30.49
N ASN A 314 -1.04 32.52 29.36
CA ASN A 314 -1.20 31.80 28.10
C ASN A 314 -0.26 30.61 28.04
N ILE A 315 -0.62 29.64 27.22
CA ILE A 315 0.11 28.40 27.05
C ILE A 315 1.09 28.57 25.88
N GLY A 316 2.38 28.50 26.19
CA GLY A 316 3.46 28.51 25.22
C GLY A 316 4.09 27.14 25.01
N ILE A 317 4.89 27.02 23.95
CA ILE A 317 5.71 25.85 23.65
C ILE A 317 7.17 26.28 23.46
N LEU A 318 8.11 25.47 23.92
CA LEU A 318 9.55 25.68 23.80
C LEU A 318 10.28 24.34 23.65
N GLY A 319 11.61 24.37 23.53
CA GLY A 319 12.45 23.19 23.40
C GLY A 319 12.89 22.93 21.95
N GLY A 320 13.46 21.75 21.69
CA GLY A 320 13.92 21.36 20.34
C GLY A 320 15.13 22.14 19.79
N ALA A 321 15.60 23.16 20.50
CA ALA A 321 16.77 23.95 20.14
C ALA A 321 17.48 24.47 21.37
N TRP A 322 18.70 24.93 21.16
CA TRP A 322 19.46 25.65 22.18
C TRP A 322 18.97 27.09 22.29
N SER A 323 18.64 27.51 23.50
CA SER A 323 18.55 28.93 23.83
C SER A 323 19.79 29.33 24.61
N GLU A 324 20.43 30.42 24.21
CA GLU A 324 21.45 31.06 25.03
C GLU A 324 20.82 31.66 26.30
N PRO A 325 21.48 31.54 27.47
CA PRO A 325 20.97 32.13 28.70
C PRO A 325 20.86 33.65 28.63
N ASP A 326 19.70 34.18 28.97
CA ASP A 326 19.46 35.62 29.07
C ASP A 326 19.46 36.13 30.53
N VAL A 327 19.34 35.20 31.48
CA VAL A 327 19.38 35.47 32.92
C VAL A 327 20.66 34.92 33.50
N THR A 328 21.37 35.77 34.24
CA THR A 328 22.52 35.37 35.06
C THR A 328 22.15 35.47 36.53
N ILE A 329 22.36 34.38 37.26
CA ILE A 329 22.28 34.31 38.72
C ILE A 329 23.71 34.30 39.25
N THR A 330 24.01 35.26 40.11
CA THR A 330 25.34 35.39 40.72
C THR A 330 25.35 34.82 42.14
N ALA A 331 26.54 34.69 42.73
CA ALA A 331 26.70 34.23 44.11
C ALA A 331 25.87 35.08 45.12
N GLU A 332 25.79 36.40 44.91
CA GLU A 332 25.01 37.33 45.76
C GLU A 332 23.49 37.06 45.74
N ASP A 333 22.99 36.41 44.70
CA ASP A 333 21.57 36.10 44.54
C ASP A 333 21.18 34.80 45.25
N ILE A 334 22.15 33.95 45.59
CA ILE A 334 21.97 32.60 46.10
C ILE A 334 21.91 32.61 47.63
N LEU A 335 20.85 32.02 48.19
CA LEU A 335 20.65 31.84 49.63
C LEU A 335 21.09 30.44 50.08
N SER A 336 20.81 29.42 49.28
CA SER A 336 21.27 28.04 49.52
C SER A 336 21.22 27.23 48.23
N ILE A 337 22.05 26.19 48.14
CA ILE A 337 22.09 25.25 47.01
C ILE A 337 22.17 23.83 47.53
N GLU A 338 21.42 22.93 46.90
CA GLU A 338 21.49 21.49 47.08
C GLU A 338 21.77 20.88 45.69
N MET A 339 22.94 20.27 45.49
CA MET A 339 23.32 19.63 44.23
C MET A 339 23.66 18.16 44.45
N ASP A 340 23.32 17.35 43.46
CA ASP A 340 23.69 15.96 43.31
C ASP A 340 24.42 15.75 41.96
N ASP A 341 25.18 14.66 41.87
CA ASP A 341 25.74 14.20 40.61
C ASP A 341 24.61 13.78 39.66
N GLY A 342 24.54 14.41 38.49
CA GLY A 342 23.48 14.14 37.51
C GLY A 342 23.65 12.80 36.79
N PHE A 343 24.82 12.17 36.88
CA PHE A 343 25.15 10.91 36.24
C PHE A 343 25.99 10.02 37.15
N ASP A 344 25.50 8.81 37.44
CA ASP A 344 26.26 7.78 38.15
C ASP A 344 26.72 6.70 37.16
N PRO A 345 28.02 6.64 36.79
CA PRO A 345 28.53 5.64 35.86
C PRO A 345 28.23 4.20 36.29
N ARG A 346 28.04 3.92 37.58
CA ARG A 346 27.78 2.55 38.06
C ARG A 346 26.34 2.11 37.89
N LYS A 347 25.38 3.04 37.78
CA LYS A 347 23.94 2.75 37.72
C LYS A 347 23.32 3.12 36.39
N SER A 348 23.81 4.18 35.75
CA SER A 348 23.29 4.68 34.49
C SER A 348 23.53 3.72 33.33
N TYR A 349 22.70 3.84 32.29
CA TYR A 349 22.86 3.07 31.07
C TYR A 349 24.09 3.54 30.28
N ASN A 350 24.75 2.61 29.58
CA ASN A 350 25.89 2.90 28.70
C ASN A 350 25.58 2.59 27.22
N VAL A 351 24.39 2.06 26.93
CA VAL A 351 23.89 1.85 25.57
C VAL A 351 22.48 2.40 25.46
N LEU A 352 22.22 3.23 24.46
CA LEU A 352 20.89 3.76 24.14
C LEU A 352 20.41 3.21 22.80
N LYS A 353 19.29 2.49 22.81
CA LYS A 353 18.61 2.02 21.61
C LYS A 353 17.46 2.95 21.25
N GLY A 354 17.22 3.17 19.96
CA GLY A 354 16.05 3.91 19.49
C GLY A 354 15.33 3.16 18.38
N SER A 355 14.01 3.37 18.28
CA SER A 355 13.20 2.88 17.16
C SER A 355 12.23 3.95 16.67
N PHE A 356 12.06 4.04 15.36
CA PHE A 356 11.17 4.98 14.66
C PHE A 356 10.20 4.19 13.77
N THR A 357 9.33 4.93 13.06
CA THR A 357 8.33 4.33 12.17
C THR A 357 8.30 5.06 10.87
N SER A 358 8.42 4.37 9.74
CA SER A 358 8.42 5.05 8.44
C SER A 358 7.66 4.27 7.38
N PRO A 359 7.12 4.97 6.36
CA PRO A 359 6.51 4.33 5.20
C PRO A 359 7.46 3.35 4.48
N ASP A 360 8.75 3.69 4.37
CA ASP A 360 9.77 2.87 3.68
C ASP A 360 9.97 1.49 4.32
N HIS A 361 9.59 1.34 5.60
CA HIS A 361 9.67 0.10 6.36
C HIS A 361 8.28 -0.51 6.60
N ALA A 362 7.32 -0.23 5.71
CA ALA A 362 5.91 -0.67 5.82
C ALA A 362 5.30 -0.37 7.20
N TYR A 363 5.63 0.81 7.74
CA TYR A 363 5.19 1.28 9.05
C TYR A 363 5.56 0.35 10.22
N GLN A 364 6.55 -0.53 10.07
CA GLN A 364 7.06 -1.33 11.18
C GLN A 364 7.97 -0.51 12.10
N SER A 365 8.01 -0.89 13.38
CA SER A 365 8.95 -0.29 14.33
C SER A 365 10.37 -0.70 13.96
N THR A 366 11.16 0.27 13.52
CA THR A 366 12.45 0.05 12.89
C THR A 366 13.55 0.65 13.78
N PRO A 367 14.56 -0.13 14.19
CA PRO A 367 15.64 0.37 15.03
C PRO A 367 16.63 1.22 14.22
N VAL A 368 17.29 2.18 14.88
CA VAL A 368 18.50 2.84 14.35
C VAL A 368 19.74 2.31 15.07
N GLU A 369 20.93 2.66 14.57
CA GLU A 369 22.19 2.34 15.24
C GLU A 369 22.18 2.86 16.69
N GLU A 370 22.61 2.01 17.62
CA GLU A 370 22.60 2.35 19.05
C GLU A 370 23.76 3.28 19.42
N ILE A 371 23.51 4.24 20.31
CA ILE A 371 24.60 5.04 20.88
C ILE A 371 25.26 4.23 21.98
N ARG A 372 26.59 4.11 21.91
CA ARG A 372 27.41 3.36 22.88
C ARG A 372 28.45 4.25 23.52
N ASP A 373 28.53 4.18 24.85
CA ASP A 373 29.67 4.68 25.60
C ASP A 373 30.76 3.61 25.64
N GLU A 374 31.61 3.59 24.60
CA GLU A 374 32.68 2.60 24.44
C GLU A 374 33.67 2.64 25.63
N ALA A 375 33.91 3.81 26.22
CA ALA A 375 34.80 3.93 27.38
C ALA A 375 34.19 3.27 28.63
N ALA A 376 32.90 3.48 28.89
CA ALA A 376 32.20 2.80 29.98
C ALA A 376 32.14 1.29 29.77
N LEU A 377 31.90 0.82 28.54
CA LEU A 377 31.80 -0.60 28.20
C LEU A 377 33.11 -1.40 28.40
N LEU A 378 34.27 -0.74 28.43
CA LEU A 378 35.54 -1.39 28.77
C LEU A 378 35.64 -1.79 30.25
N THR A 379 34.90 -1.11 31.13
CA THR A 379 35.04 -1.26 32.59
C THR A 379 33.75 -1.69 33.30
N GLN A 380 32.62 -1.68 32.60
CA GLN A 380 31.29 -1.89 33.15
C GLN A 380 30.49 -2.87 32.29
N GLU A 381 29.48 -3.51 32.90
CA GLU A 381 28.54 -4.34 32.16
C GLU A 381 27.67 -3.50 31.22
N ARG A 382 27.18 -4.13 30.14
CA ARG A 382 26.28 -3.51 29.20
C ARG A 382 24.91 -3.25 29.84
N ARG A 383 24.54 -1.99 30.00
CA ARG A 383 23.23 -1.54 30.50
C ARG A 383 22.53 -0.74 29.41
N VAL A 384 21.34 -1.20 29.05
CA VAL A 384 20.59 -0.68 27.91
C VAL A 384 19.40 0.12 28.38
N ASP A 385 19.25 1.33 27.84
CA ASP A 385 18.00 2.09 27.86
C ASP A 385 17.42 2.18 26.43
N SER A 386 16.13 2.48 26.32
CA SER A 386 15.43 2.52 25.03
C SER A 386 14.59 3.78 24.86
N LEU A 387 14.66 4.38 23.67
CA LEU A 387 13.85 5.51 23.24
C LEU A 387 12.98 5.10 22.02
N PRO A 388 11.84 4.42 22.23
CA PRO A 388 10.90 4.13 21.17
C PRO A 388 10.06 5.38 20.84
N LEU A 389 10.24 5.96 19.65
CA LEU A 389 9.45 7.09 19.16
C LEU A 389 8.53 6.65 18.03
N ASP A 390 7.38 6.09 18.40
CA ASP A 390 6.40 5.56 17.44
C ASP A 390 5.76 6.64 16.55
N MET A 391 5.76 7.89 17.01
CA MET A 391 5.25 9.06 16.28
C MET A 391 6.34 9.80 15.47
N CYS A 392 7.57 9.26 15.42
CA CYS A 392 8.67 9.86 14.66
C CYS A 392 8.78 9.19 13.28
N PRO A 393 8.56 9.94 12.17
CA PRO A 393 8.53 9.40 10.82
C PRO A 393 9.92 9.19 10.18
N SER A 394 10.99 9.70 10.81
CA SER A 394 12.33 9.78 10.24
C SER A 394 13.40 9.20 11.16
N GLY A 395 14.26 8.33 10.62
CA GLY A 395 15.36 7.72 11.36
C GLY A 395 16.49 8.70 11.70
N THR A 396 16.76 9.67 10.83
CA THR A 396 17.76 10.73 11.06
C THR A 396 17.28 11.73 12.11
N GLN A 397 15.97 12.04 12.15
CA GLN A 397 15.37 12.78 13.27
C GLN A 397 15.51 12.03 14.60
N LEU A 398 15.26 10.70 14.62
CA LEU A 398 15.45 9.90 15.82
C LEU A 398 16.90 9.90 16.31
N GLN A 399 17.90 9.77 15.42
CA GLN A 399 19.32 9.82 15.82
C GLN A 399 19.68 11.15 16.51
N ARG A 400 19.17 12.28 16.00
CA ARG A 400 19.32 13.60 16.65
C ARG A 400 18.68 13.64 18.04
N LEU A 401 17.47 13.12 18.19
CA LEU A 401 16.77 13.05 19.48
C LEU A 401 17.48 12.12 20.46
N MET A 402 18.04 11.00 19.99
CA MET A 402 18.86 10.10 20.82
C MET A 402 20.11 10.80 21.34
N LYS A 403 20.80 11.60 20.50
CA LYS A 403 21.94 12.43 20.94
C LYS A 403 21.52 13.41 22.04
N ILE A 404 20.41 14.12 21.84
CA ILE A 404 19.89 15.08 22.82
C ILE A 404 19.54 14.40 24.15
N LYS A 405 18.81 13.28 24.11
CA LYS A 405 18.50 12.47 25.31
C LYS A 405 19.78 12.00 26.00
N PHE A 406 20.72 11.44 25.24
CA PHE A 406 21.96 10.89 25.78
C PHE A 406 22.77 11.94 26.55
N ALA A 407 22.81 13.18 26.04
CA ALA A 407 23.43 14.32 26.71
C ALA A 407 22.63 14.78 27.94
N LYS A 408 21.30 14.90 27.83
CA LYS A 408 20.41 15.29 28.94
C LYS A 408 20.37 14.28 30.10
N ASP A 409 20.67 13.01 29.86
CA ASP A 409 20.75 11.98 30.90
C ASP A 409 22.17 11.89 31.52
N ARG A 410 23.15 12.59 30.95
CA ARG A 410 24.57 12.60 31.36
C ARG A 410 25.03 13.94 31.93
N ARG A 411 24.09 14.69 32.52
CA ARG A 411 24.39 15.99 33.13
C ARG A 411 25.37 15.80 34.28
N THR A 412 26.30 16.74 34.43
CA THR A 412 27.28 16.70 35.52
C THR A 412 26.60 16.95 36.86
N HIS A 413 25.75 17.97 36.95
CA HIS A 413 25.10 18.38 38.19
C HIS A 413 23.59 18.56 38.00
N VAL A 414 22.81 18.09 38.97
CA VAL A 414 21.36 18.31 39.06
C VAL A 414 21.04 18.72 40.49
N GLY A 415 20.13 19.66 40.70
CA GLY A 415 19.82 20.10 42.05
C GLY A 415 18.78 21.19 42.13
N THR A 416 18.69 21.79 43.32
CA THR A 416 17.82 22.93 43.62
C THR A 416 18.66 24.08 44.17
N MET A 417 18.33 25.28 43.71
CA MET A 417 18.96 26.52 44.10
C MET A 417 17.89 27.45 44.66
N ARG A 418 18.05 27.84 45.93
CA ARG A 418 17.22 28.85 46.56
C ARG A 418 17.89 30.20 46.40
N THR A 419 17.20 31.14 45.77
CA THR A 419 17.67 32.51 45.55
C THR A 419 16.79 33.51 46.29
N ASN A 420 17.23 34.77 46.36
CA ASN A 420 16.36 35.90 46.62
C ASN A 420 15.34 36.09 45.47
N LEU A 421 14.55 37.18 45.48
CA LEU A 421 13.54 37.46 44.45
C LEU A 421 14.11 37.74 43.03
N VAL A 422 15.43 37.90 42.86
CA VAL A 422 16.07 37.98 41.53
C VAL A 422 15.83 36.69 40.73
N GLY A 423 15.67 35.56 41.42
CA GLY A 423 15.28 34.29 40.80
C GLY A 423 13.96 34.33 40.03
N LEU A 424 13.09 35.31 40.27
CA LEU A 424 11.88 35.51 39.45
C LEU A 424 12.20 35.79 37.97
N LYS A 425 13.39 36.37 37.68
CA LYS A 425 13.83 36.59 36.30
C LYS A 425 13.96 35.29 35.52
N ALA A 426 14.34 34.20 36.20
CA ALA A 426 14.51 32.86 35.65
C ALA A 426 13.20 32.06 35.56
N ARG A 427 12.04 32.64 35.91
CA ARG A 427 10.77 31.90 35.92
C ARG A 427 10.26 31.60 34.51
N PHE A 428 10.31 32.59 33.63
CA PHE A 428 9.76 32.49 32.29
C PHE A 428 10.90 32.42 31.26
N PRO A 429 10.80 31.51 30.30
CA PRO A 429 11.73 31.45 29.18
C PRO A 429 11.59 32.71 28.32
N LYS A 430 12.72 33.25 27.86
CA LYS A 430 12.74 34.43 26.97
C LYS A 430 13.29 34.15 25.57
N GLY A 431 13.79 32.95 25.32
CA GLY A 431 14.40 32.57 24.05
C GLY A 431 13.69 31.43 23.35
N ASP A 432 14.14 31.18 22.13
CA ASP A 432 13.66 30.12 21.25
C ASP A 432 14.49 28.85 21.52
N GLY A 433 13.97 27.91 22.31
CA GLY A 433 14.68 26.68 22.66
C GLY A 433 14.41 26.22 24.09
N ILE A 434 15.29 25.40 24.65
CA ILE A 434 15.19 24.99 26.07
C ILE A 434 15.38 26.16 27.03
N HIS A 435 14.74 26.10 28.19
CA HIS A 435 14.82 27.16 29.18
C HIS A 435 16.12 27.10 29.97
N THR A 436 17.06 28.00 29.67
CA THR A 436 18.43 28.01 30.24
C THR A 436 18.73 29.29 31.00
N ILE A 437 19.56 29.16 32.05
CA ILE A 437 20.12 30.27 32.82
C ILE A 437 21.63 30.10 33.00
N ARG A 438 22.33 31.21 33.18
CA ARG A 438 23.74 31.25 33.55
C ARG A 438 23.86 31.33 35.07
N VAL A 439 24.65 30.46 35.68
CA VAL A 439 25.00 30.56 37.10
C VAL A 439 26.48 30.92 37.19
N GLN A 440 26.79 32.02 37.88
CA GLN A 440 28.15 32.53 38.12
C GLN A 440 28.41 32.60 39.62
N ALA A 441 28.83 31.47 40.19
CA ALA A 441 29.02 31.32 41.62
C ALA A 441 30.24 30.41 41.91
N ALA A 442 31.28 30.50 41.07
CA ALA A 442 32.48 29.66 41.15
C ALA A 442 33.19 29.77 42.49
N ASP A 443 33.40 31.00 42.97
CA ASP A 443 34.23 31.26 44.16
C ASP A 443 33.57 30.78 45.47
N GLU A 444 32.23 30.79 45.54
CA GLU A 444 31.48 30.46 46.74
C GLU A 444 30.89 29.04 46.72
N PHE A 445 30.41 28.60 45.56
CA PHE A 445 29.66 27.34 45.41
C PHE A 445 30.25 26.39 44.37
N GLY A 446 31.33 26.78 43.67
CA GLY A 446 31.95 25.94 42.64
C GLY A 446 31.12 25.77 41.37
N LEU A 447 30.09 26.59 41.16
CA LEU A 447 29.23 26.52 39.98
C LEU A 447 29.50 27.69 39.03
N ASP A 448 29.99 27.38 37.83
CA ASP A 448 30.09 28.32 36.71
C ASP A 448 29.70 27.61 35.43
N GLY A 449 28.56 27.97 34.86
CA GLY A 449 28.07 27.29 33.67
C GLY A 449 26.62 27.59 33.34
N VAL A 450 26.14 26.88 32.32
CA VAL A 450 24.76 26.96 31.85
C VAL A 450 23.96 25.83 32.47
N PHE A 451 22.78 26.16 32.97
CA PHE A 451 21.84 25.24 33.60
C PHE A 451 20.48 25.35 32.93
N GLU A 452 19.85 24.22 32.63
CA GLU A 452 18.44 24.17 32.30
C GLU A 452 17.62 24.36 33.58
N VAL A 453 16.58 25.18 33.53
CA VAL A 453 15.65 25.38 34.63
C VAL A 453 14.63 24.24 34.63
N THR A 454 14.63 23.47 35.70
CA THR A 454 13.89 22.22 35.84
C THR A 454 12.57 22.43 36.57
N SER A 455 12.59 23.36 37.54
CA SER A 455 11.44 23.77 38.31
C SER A 455 11.57 25.17 38.83
N HIS A 456 10.44 25.79 39.14
CA HIS A 456 10.41 27.12 39.73
C HIS A 456 9.25 27.25 40.71
N SER A 457 9.58 27.64 41.94
CA SER A 457 8.60 28.04 42.97
C SER A 457 9.11 29.27 43.71
N PHE A 458 8.22 30.03 44.34
CA PHE A 458 8.62 31.26 45.03
C PHE A 458 7.62 31.64 46.12
N SER A 459 8.10 32.41 47.09
CA SER A 459 7.28 33.09 48.10
C SER A 459 7.68 34.55 48.14
N ILE A 460 6.77 35.43 47.69
CA ILE A 460 6.97 36.88 47.79
C ILE A 460 6.98 37.33 49.26
N PRO A 461 6.05 36.86 50.14
CA PRO A 461 6.08 37.21 51.56
C PRO A 461 7.38 36.82 52.26
N ASP A 462 7.92 35.65 51.94
CA ASP A 462 9.16 35.13 52.55
C ASP A 462 10.42 35.54 51.78
N GLY A 463 10.28 36.26 50.66
CA GLY A 463 11.37 36.86 49.90
C GLY A 463 12.30 35.89 49.16
N PHE A 464 11.86 34.68 48.80
CA PHE A 464 12.71 33.68 48.14
C PHE A 464 12.09 33.09 46.86
N CYS A 465 12.97 32.60 45.98
CA CYS A 465 12.64 31.70 44.88
C CYS A 465 13.42 30.40 45.05
N GLU A 466 12.82 29.28 44.69
CA GLU A 466 13.46 27.97 44.60
C GLU A 466 13.42 27.52 43.15
N ILE A 467 14.59 27.27 42.59
CA ILE A 467 14.79 26.97 41.18
C ILE A 467 15.47 25.61 41.11
N GLY A 468 14.81 24.63 40.53
CA GLY A 468 15.49 23.40 40.15
C GLY A 468 16.39 23.68 38.94
N ILE A 469 17.64 23.22 38.98
CA ILE A 469 18.66 23.45 37.96
C ILE A 469 19.35 22.17 37.56
N ALA A 470 19.76 22.06 36.30
CA ALA A 470 20.57 20.94 35.85
C ALA A 470 21.56 21.39 34.76
N SER A 471 22.84 21.11 34.98
CA SER A 471 23.92 21.53 34.09
C SER A 471 23.71 20.97 32.69
N ILE A 472 23.90 21.78 31.65
CA ILE A 472 23.76 21.31 30.28
C ILE A 472 24.73 22.05 29.36
N ASP A 473 25.46 21.27 28.57
CA ASP A 473 26.18 21.76 27.39
C ASP A 473 25.27 21.61 26.19
N ASN A 474 25.42 22.49 25.19
CA ASN A 474 24.55 22.52 24.02
C ASN A 474 24.57 21.17 23.24
N PRO A 475 23.49 20.37 23.29
CA PRO A 475 23.46 19.07 22.62
C PRO A 475 22.91 19.12 21.19
N TYR A 476 22.41 20.28 20.73
CA TYR A 476 21.68 20.44 19.47
C TYR A 476 22.51 20.57 18.18
N PRO A 477 23.80 20.96 18.18
CA PRO A 477 24.60 20.93 16.97
C PRO A 477 24.60 19.53 16.38
N TRP A 478 24.41 19.42 15.06
CA TRP A 478 24.38 18.14 14.35
C TRP A 478 25.21 18.25 13.08
N ASP A 479 26.25 17.43 12.96
CA ASP A 479 27.02 17.28 11.73
C ASP A 479 26.66 15.97 11.03
N ALA A 480 25.82 16.08 9.99
CA ALA A 480 25.34 14.92 9.24
C ALA A 480 26.49 14.10 8.62
N ALA A 481 27.61 14.73 8.24
CA ALA A 481 28.71 14.02 7.58
C ALA A 481 29.47 13.06 8.53
N THR A 482 29.42 13.30 9.84
CA THR A 482 30.18 12.53 10.83
C THR A 482 29.29 11.77 11.82
N GLU A 483 28.14 12.33 12.16
CA GLU A 483 27.25 11.79 13.19
C GLU A 483 26.17 10.87 12.64
N GLU A 484 25.64 11.14 11.44
CA GLU A 484 24.57 10.35 10.83
C GLU A 484 25.03 8.91 10.54
N LYS A 485 24.25 7.95 11.01
CA LYS A 485 24.48 6.52 10.78
C LYS A 485 23.53 5.98 9.71
N PRO A 486 23.98 5.01 8.89
CA PRO A 486 23.12 4.37 7.90
C PRO A 486 21.83 3.85 8.52
N LEU A 487 20.72 4.06 7.84
CA LEU A 487 19.43 3.49 8.22
C LEU A 487 19.32 2.04 7.72
N PRO A 488 18.49 1.21 8.34
CA PRO A 488 18.14 -0.10 7.79
C PRO A 488 17.56 0.03 6.36
N PRO A 489 17.73 -1.00 5.51
CA PRO A 489 17.18 -1.00 4.16
C PRO A 489 15.66 -0.99 4.18
N GLY A 490 15.05 -0.21 3.29
CA GLY A 490 13.60 -0.18 3.12
C GLY A 490 13.06 -1.44 2.46
N VAL A 491 11.74 -1.62 2.48
CA VAL A 491 11.07 -2.78 1.87
C VAL A 491 11.34 -2.88 0.36
N ASN A 492 11.55 -1.74 -0.31
CA ASN A 492 11.89 -1.71 -1.73
C ASN A 492 13.34 -2.11 -2.03
N ASP A 493 14.23 -2.01 -1.04
CA ASP A 493 15.65 -2.41 -1.16
C ASP A 493 15.83 -3.91 -0.85
N LEU A 494 14.84 -4.53 -0.21
CA LEU A 494 14.82 -5.96 0.04
C LEU A 494 14.50 -6.69 -1.27
N GLY A 495 15.36 -7.63 -1.65
CA GLY A 495 15.12 -8.49 -2.80
C GLY A 495 13.81 -9.25 -2.63
N LYS A 496 12.81 -8.93 -3.46
CA LYS A 496 11.60 -9.74 -3.57
C LYS A 496 11.98 -11.04 -4.28
N PRO A 497 11.54 -12.21 -3.78
CA PRO A 497 11.69 -13.44 -4.56
C PRO A 497 11.06 -13.23 -5.94
N ASP A 498 11.72 -13.67 -7.00
CA ASP A 498 11.17 -13.54 -8.34
C ASP A 498 9.96 -14.47 -8.47
N HIS A 499 8.80 -13.84 -8.34
CA HIS A 499 7.52 -14.46 -8.53
C HIS A 499 6.94 -14.10 -9.89
N LEU A 500 7.73 -13.92 -10.96
CA LEU A 500 7.21 -13.93 -12.33
C LEU A 500 7.51 -15.29 -12.96
N PRO A 501 6.54 -15.89 -13.68
CA PRO A 501 6.80 -17.15 -14.34
C PRO A 501 7.68 -16.83 -15.55
N PRO A 502 8.69 -17.65 -15.86
CA PRO A 502 9.49 -17.43 -17.06
C PRO A 502 8.57 -17.41 -18.29
N PRO A 503 8.89 -16.60 -19.31
CA PRO A 503 8.14 -16.61 -20.56
C PRO A 503 8.11 -18.04 -21.11
N MET A 504 6.97 -18.42 -21.68
CA MET A 504 6.86 -19.74 -22.31
C MET A 504 7.72 -19.80 -23.56
N ASP A 505 8.56 -20.82 -23.64
CA ASP A 505 9.46 -21.06 -24.77
C ASP A 505 9.22 -22.45 -25.37
N GLY A 506 9.63 -22.64 -26.62
CA GLY A 506 9.47 -23.90 -27.34
C GLY A 506 8.02 -24.29 -27.62
N ILE A 507 7.11 -23.30 -27.70
CA ILE A 507 5.70 -23.52 -28.00
C ILE A 507 5.58 -24.19 -29.37
N THR A 508 5.09 -25.42 -29.39
CA THR A 508 4.85 -26.16 -30.64
C THR A 508 3.42 -26.67 -30.65
N LEU A 509 2.73 -26.38 -31.76
CA LEU A 509 1.37 -26.80 -32.00
C LEU A 509 1.36 -27.78 -33.18
N THR A 510 0.89 -29.00 -32.94
CA THR A 510 0.86 -30.07 -33.94
C THR A 510 -0.48 -30.77 -33.93
N GLN A 511 -0.91 -31.30 -35.06
CA GLN A 511 -2.05 -32.21 -35.11
C GLN A 511 -1.60 -33.67 -35.02
N GLU A 512 -2.37 -34.50 -34.34
CA GLU A 512 -2.20 -35.95 -34.30
C GLU A 512 -3.49 -36.63 -34.76
N SER A 513 -3.38 -37.55 -35.72
CA SER A 513 -4.51 -38.38 -36.17
C SER A 513 -4.71 -39.56 -35.21
N VAL A 514 -5.95 -39.79 -34.77
CA VAL A 514 -6.34 -40.85 -33.85
C VAL A 514 -7.33 -41.78 -34.53
N ARG A 515 -7.04 -43.09 -34.57
CA ARG A 515 -7.98 -44.09 -35.10
C ARG A 515 -9.06 -44.38 -34.07
N LEU A 516 -10.33 -44.15 -34.41
CA LEU A 516 -11.47 -44.31 -33.50
C LEU A 516 -12.10 -45.71 -33.63
N THR A 517 -12.32 -46.17 -34.87
CA THR A 517 -12.80 -47.53 -35.24
C THR A 517 -12.33 -47.84 -36.68
N SER A 518 -12.48 -49.08 -37.17
CA SER A 518 -12.19 -49.49 -38.56
C SER A 518 -12.66 -48.47 -39.60
N GLY A 519 -11.73 -47.67 -40.14
CA GLY A 519 -11.96 -46.71 -41.23
C GLY A 519 -12.24 -45.26 -40.80
N VAL A 520 -12.47 -44.97 -39.52
CA VAL A 520 -12.73 -43.59 -39.04
C VAL A 520 -11.51 -43.06 -38.29
N THR A 521 -10.91 -42.00 -38.83
CA THR A 521 -9.80 -41.26 -38.23
C THR A 521 -10.35 -39.94 -37.69
N GLY A 522 -10.12 -39.66 -36.42
CA GLY A 522 -10.33 -38.33 -35.83
C GLY A 522 -9.02 -37.57 -35.76
N VAL A 523 -9.09 -36.26 -35.52
CA VAL A 523 -7.93 -35.39 -35.33
C VAL A 523 -7.99 -34.73 -33.97
N ARG A 524 -6.83 -34.53 -33.36
CA ARG A 524 -6.67 -33.72 -32.15
C ARG A 524 -5.47 -32.81 -32.28
N ILE A 525 -5.45 -31.73 -31.51
CA ILE A 525 -4.31 -30.83 -31.40
C ILE A 525 -3.49 -31.20 -30.17
N VAL A 526 -2.17 -31.15 -30.33
CA VAL A 526 -1.18 -31.36 -29.29
C VAL A 526 -0.28 -30.14 -29.21
N LEU A 527 -0.27 -29.55 -28.03
CA LEU A 527 0.59 -28.45 -27.63
C LEU A 527 1.75 -29.01 -26.79
N ARG A 528 2.97 -28.55 -27.06
CA ARG A 528 4.14 -28.79 -26.19
C ARG A 528 4.83 -27.48 -25.90
N VAL A 529 5.39 -27.39 -24.69
CA VAL A 529 6.25 -26.29 -24.24
C VAL A 529 7.50 -26.86 -23.60
N ASN A 530 8.58 -26.06 -23.54
CA ASN A 530 9.78 -26.44 -22.83
C ASN A 530 9.53 -26.50 -21.31
N ASP A 531 10.30 -27.35 -20.63
CA ASP A 531 10.32 -27.39 -19.17
C ASP A 531 10.86 -26.05 -18.62
N PRO A 532 10.10 -25.31 -17.80
CA PRO A 532 10.55 -24.05 -17.22
C PRO A 532 11.60 -24.24 -16.11
N GLY A 533 11.95 -25.49 -15.74
CA GLY A 533 12.87 -25.79 -14.65
C GLY A 533 12.31 -25.45 -13.27
N ARG A 534 10.98 -25.35 -13.16
CA ARG A 534 10.25 -24.92 -11.96
C ARG A 534 9.09 -25.88 -11.66
N ASP A 535 9.21 -26.62 -10.56
CA ASP A 535 8.22 -27.61 -10.13
C ASP A 535 6.89 -26.99 -9.64
N ASP A 536 6.89 -25.69 -9.33
CA ASP A 536 5.71 -24.96 -8.87
C ASP A 536 4.80 -24.48 -10.01
N LEU A 537 5.21 -24.67 -11.28
CA LEU A 537 4.43 -24.29 -12.46
C LEU A 537 3.74 -25.51 -13.09
N GLU A 538 2.47 -25.33 -13.44
CA GLU A 538 1.65 -26.27 -14.21
C GLU A 538 1.22 -25.62 -15.51
N LEU A 539 1.36 -26.33 -16.62
CA LEU A 539 0.82 -25.88 -17.89
C LEU A 539 -0.72 -25.95 -17.85
N ARG A 540 -1.38 -24.87 -18.27
CA ARG A 540 -2.80 -24.85 -18.60
C ARG A 540 -2.95 -24.46 -20.06
N ALA A 541 -3.82 -25.15 -20.78
CA ALA A 541 -4.12 -24.84 -22.17
C ALA A 541 -5.60 -25.04 -22.48
N GLN A 542 -6.12 -24.21 -23.37
CA GLN A 542 -7.51 -24.26 -23.82
C GLN A 542 -7.58 -24.10 -25.33
N VAL A 543 -8.65 -24.63 -25.91
CA VAL A 543 -8.94 -24.57 -27.34
C VAL A 543 -10.32 -23.96 -27.58
N ALA A 544 -10.45 -23.15 -28.62
CA ALA A 544 -11.71 -22.60 -29.10
C ALA A 544 -11.79 -22.72 -30.63
N GLU A 545 -12.99 -22.89 -31.16
CA GLU A 545 -13.22 -22.91 -32.61
C GLU A 545 -13.15 -21.48 -33.19
N GLY A 546 -12.62 -21.36 -34.40
CA GLY A 546 -12.40 -20.09 -35.09
C GLY A 546 -11.08 -19.40 -34.71
N VAL A 547 -10.90 -18.19 -35.25
CA VAL A 547 -9.77 -17.30 -34.93
C VAL A 547 -10.19 -16.37 -33.81
N GLN A 548 -9.62 -16.57 -32.62
CA GLN A 548 -10.04 -15.91 -31.39
C GLN A 548 -8.90 -15.08 -30.78
N SER A 549 -9.26 -14.04 -30.03
CA SER A 549 -8.32 -13.34 -29.14
C SER A 549 -8.06 -14.16 -27.88
N ALA A 550 -6.82 -14.17 -27.36
CA ALA A 550 -6.48 -14.93 -26.16
C ALA A 550 -7.31 -14.53 -24.92
N GLN A 551 -7.86 -13.32 -24.88
CA GLN A 551 -8.59 -12.75 -23.76
C GLN A 551 -10.11 -12.73 -23.98
N ASP A 552 -10.63 -13.22 -25.10
CA ASP A 552 -12.06 -13.19 -25.39
C ASP A 552 -12.82 -14.14 -24.44
N PRO A 553 -13.72 -13.64 -23.57
CA PRO A 553 -14.48 -14.48 -22.66
C PRO A 553 -15.61 -15.26 -23.36
N ASN A 554 -16.03 -14.84 -24.57
CA ASN A 554 -17.18 -15.40 -25.27
C ASN A 554 -16.82 -16.47 -26.31
N ALA A 555 -15.54 -16.74 -26.51
CA ALA A 555 -15.04 -17.66 -27.55
C ALA A 555 -15.31 -19.16 -27.26
N GLY A 556 -16.02 -19.51 -26.19
CA GLY A 556 -16.40 -20.91 -25.90
C GLY A 556 -15.21 -21.83 -25.61
N TRP A 557 -14.22 -21.35 -24.85
CA TRP A 557 -12.99 -22.08 -24.54
C TRP A 557 -13.23 -23.43 -23.83
N ALA A 558 -12.63 -24.50 -24.36
CA ALA A 558 -12.61 -25.83 -23.78
C ALA A 558 -11.22 -26.19 -23.23
N GLU A 559 -11.16 -26.83 -22.05
CA GLU A 559 -9.89 -27.29 -21.46
C GLU A 559 -9.22 -28.38 -22.28
N MET A 560 -7.90 -28.29 -22.40
CA MET A 560 -7.05 -29.38 -22.89
C MET A 560 -6.60 -30.27 -21.73
N SER A 561 -6.47 -31.57 -21.99
CA SER A 561 -5.89 -32.50 -21.02
C SER A 561 -4.38 -32.32 -20.98
N VAL A 562 -3.84 -32.00 -19.79
CA VAL A 562 -2.41 -31.72 -19.59
C VAL A 562 -1.72 -32.87 -18.87
N ALA A 563 -0.54 -33.26 -19.36
CA ALA A 563 0.37 -34.18 -18.69
C ALA A 563 1.81 -33.65 -18.81
N GLY A 564 2.35 -33.12 -17.71
CA GLY A 564 3.62 -32.39 -17.71
C GLY A 564 3.54 -31.15 -18.59
N TYR A 565 4.47 -31.02 -19.54
CA TYR A 565 4.55 -29.88 -20.47
C TYR A 565 3.93 -30.17 -21.85
N ARG A 566 2.95 -31.09 -21.87
CA ARG A 566 2.19 -31.46 -23.06
C ARG A 566 0.70 -31.36 -22.76
N ALA A 567 -0.02 -30.62 -23.59
CA ALA A 567 -1.48 -30.53 -23.55
C ALA A 567 -2.08 -31.13 -24.83
N GLN A 568 -3.23 -31.78 -24.73
CA GLN A 568 -3.94 -32.37 -25.87
C GLN A 568 -5.45 -32.10 -25.80
N THR A 569 -6.06 -31.86 -26.96
CA THR A 569 -7.53 -31.73 -27.06
C THR A 569 -8.21 -33.10 -27.03
N GLY A 570 -9.54 -33.09 -26.88
CA GLY A 570 -10.38 -34.18 -27.38
C GLY A 570 -10.33 -34.28 -28.92
N ILE A 571 -11.18 -35.14 -29.48
CA ILE A 571 -11.36 -35.20 -30.94
C ILE A 571 -12.07 -33.93 -31.41
N LEU A 572 -11.56 -33.34 -32.48
CA LEU A 572 -12.05 -32.11 -33.09
C LEU A 572 -12.72 -32.39 -34.42
N ASP A 573 -13.51 -31.42 -34.89
CA ASP A 573 -14.21 -31.50 -36.17
C ASP A 573 -13.24 -31.26 -37.34
N ASP A 574 -13.37 -32.10 -38.37
CA ASP A 574 -12.49 -32.09 -39.53
C ASP A 574 -12.66 -30.82 -40.38
N GLY A 575 -11.55 -30.27 -40.86
CA GLY A 575 -11.52 -29.07 -41.70
C GLY A 575 -11.76 -27.75 -40.96
N GLN A 576 -12.01 -27.77 -39.65
CA GLN A 576 -12.22 -26.56 -38.86
C GLN A 576 -10.90 -25.94 -38.40
N THR A 577 -10.92 -24.62 -38.18
CA THR A 577 -9.79 -23.88 -37.60
C THR A 577 -10.02 -23.67 -36.12
N TYR A 578 -9.00 -23.98 -35.32
CA TYR A 578 -9.04 -23.80 -33.87
C TYR A 578 -7.93 -22.87 -33.40
N THR A 579 -8.24 -22.04 -32.40
CA THR A 579 -7.26 -21.24 -31.66
C THR A 579 -6.91 -21.94 -30.36
N VAL A 580 -5.61 -22.02 -30.04
CA VAL A 580 -5.13 -22.55 -28.76
C VAL A 580 -4.49 -21.43 -27.95
N ARG A 581 -4.87 -21.34 -26.68
CA ARG A 581 -4.26 -20.44 -25.69
C ARG A 581 -3.66 -21.23 -24.54
N LEU A 582 -2.63 -20.68 -23.90
CA LEU A 582 -1.91 -21.31 -22.81
C LEU A 582 -1.49 -20.31 -21.74
N ARG A 583 -1.31 -20.79 -20.51
CA ARG A 583 -0.77 -20.01 -19.38
C ARG A 583 -0.07 -20.89 -18.36
N TRP A 584 0.83 -20.30 -17.58
CA TRP A 584 1.37 -20.97 -16.40
C TRP A 584 0.37 -20.82 -15.27
N LYS A 585 -0.08 -21.93 -14.70
CA LYS A 585 -0.76 -21.97 -13.41
C LYS A 585 0.29 -22.23 -12.33
N ARG A 586 0.25 -21.50 -11.24
CA ARG A 586 1.12 -21.77 -10.09
C ARG A 586 0.44 -22.69 -9.10
N LYS A 587 1.23 -23.54 -8.46
CA LYS A 587 0.75 -24.40 -7.38
C LYS A 587 0.51 -23.64 -6.08
N ILE A 588 1.12 -22.46 -5.89
CA ILE A 588 1.10 -21.70 -4.62
C ILE A 588 1.14 -20.17 -4.86
N PHE A 589 0.28 -19.45 -4.12
CA PHE A 589 0.26 -17.99 -3.85
C PHE A 589 0.72 -17.05 -4.97
N GLN A 590 -0.03 -16.94 -6.08
CA GLN A 590 -0.11 -15.75 -6.95
C GLN A 590 -0.88 -16.02 -8.24
N PRO A 591 -1.27 -14.96 -8.98
CA PRO A 591 -1.90 -15.11 -10.26
C PRO A 591 -1.15 -16.00 -11.22
N GLY A 592 -1.88 -16.92 -11.86
CA GLY A 592 -1.42 -17.51 -13.11
C GLY A 592 -1.12 -16.39 -14.10
N SER A 593 -0.21 -16.64 -15.05
CA SER A 593 0.04 -15.65 -16.09
C SER A 593 -1.24 -15.37 -16.87
N ASP A 594 -1.35 -14.18 -17.47
CA ASP A 594 -2.38 -13.94 -18.48
C ASP A 594 -2.32 -15.01 -19.57
N TRP A 595 -3.46 -15.28 -20.18
CA TRP A 595 -3.54 -16.20 -21.30
C TRP A 595 -2.74 -15.66 -22.49
N GLY A 596 -1.77 -16.44 -22.96
CA GLY A 596 -1.05 -16.20 -24.20
C GLY A 596 -1.62 -17.04 -25.35
N LEU A 597 -1.49 -16.56 -26.60
CA LEU A 597 -1.80 -17.38 -27.77
C LEU A 597 -0.67 -18.38 -28.05
N ALA A 598 -1.03 -19.66 -28.19
CA ALA A 598 -0.14 -20.66 -28.75
C ALA A 598 -0.07 -20.53 -30.28
N GLY A 599 -1.21 -20.18 -30.89
CA GLY A 599 -1.40 -20.06 -32.33
C GLY A 599 -2.77 -20.59 -32.78
N THR A 600 -2.96 -20.63 -34.09
CA THR A 600 -4.16 -21.18 -34.74
C THR A 600 -3.77 -22.34 -35.66
N LEU A 601 -4.64 -23.35 -35.77
CA LEU A 601 -4.42 -24.51 -36.64
C LEU A 601 -5.73 -24.99 -37.25
N THR A 602 -5.72 -25.16 -38.57
CA THR A 602 -6.77 -25.88 -39.29
C THR A 602 -6.45 -27.37 -39.23
N VAL A 603 -7.36 -28.16 -38.67
CA VAL A 603 -7.14 -29.58 -38.46
C VAL A 603 -7.65 -30.41 -39.63
N THR A 604 -6.92 -31.47 -39.99
CA THR A 604 -7.28 -32.38 -41.09
C THR A 604 -7.19 -33.83 -40.61
N ALA A 605 -8.32 -34.52 -40.57
CA ALA A 605 -8.44 -35.90 -40.09
C ALA A 605 -7.72 -36.91 -40.99
N ASN A 606 -7.89 -36.79 -42.31
CA ASN A 606 -7.15 -37.57 -43.31
C ASN A 606 -6.33 -36.66 -44.23
N PRO A 607 -5.04 -36.42 -43.92
CA PRO A 607 -4.16 -35.62 -44.77
C PRO A 607 -3.67 -36.36 -46.02
N THR A 608 -4.00 -37.66 -46.18
CA THR A 608 -3.51 -38.48 -47.29
C THR A 608 -4.38 -38.20 -48.52
N PRO A 609 -3.80 -37.70 -49.63
CA PRO A 609 -4.54 -37.54 -50.87
C PRO A 609 -5.02 -38.91 -51.40
N PRO A 610 -6.20 -38.97 -52.03
CA PRO A 610 -6.61 -40.17 -52.75
C PRO A 610 -5.74 -40.38 -54.00
N ALA A 611 -5.87 -41.55 -54.64
CA ALA A 611 -5.25 -41.75 -55.95
C ALA A 611 -5.95 -40.90 -57.03
N PRO A 612 -5.23 -40.37 -58.03
CA PRO A 612 -5.84 -39.65 -59.14
C PRO A 612 -6.90 -40.50 -59.88
N PRO A 613 -7.88 -39.86 -60.55
CA PRO A 613 -8.78 -40.58 -61.46
C PRO A 613 -7.98 -41.39 -62.48
N SER A 614 -8.41 -42.63 -62.73
CA SER A 614 -7.79 -43.47 -63.76
C SER A 614 -8.64 -43.47 -65.03
N GLN A 615 -8.03 -43.76 -66.18
CA GLN A 615 -8.71 -43.75 -67.49
C GLN A 615 -9.42 -42.41 -67.78
N PHE A 616 -8.82 -41.29 -67.36
CA PHE A 616 -9.37 -39.98 -67.67
C PHE A 616 -9.30 -39.74 -69.18
N GLY A 617 -10.45 -39.51 -69.80
CA GLY A 617 -10.61 -39.29 -71.24
C GLY A 617 -11.48 -38.07 -71.51
N ALA A 618 -11.29 -37.50 -72.70
CA ALA A 618 -12.09 -36.38 -73.20
C ALA A 618 -12.49 -36.62 -74.66
N MET A 619 -13.76 -36.37 -74.99
CA MET A 619 -14.32 -36.53 -76.33
C MET A 619 -15.20 -35.35 -76.71
N VAL A 620 -14.96 -34.76 -77.89
CA VAL A 620 -15.77 -33.65 -78.42
C VAL A 620 -17.07 -34.18 -79.04
N THR A 621 -18.20 -33.60 -78.67
CA THR A 621 -19.52 -33.87 -79.23
C THR A 621 -20.21 -32.54 -79.58
N GLY A 622 -20.08 -32.09 -80.83
CA GLY A 622 -20.63 -30.78 -81.23
C GLY A 622 -19.84 -29.63 -80.59
N SER A 623 -20.51 -28.78 -79.80
CA SER A 623 -19.90 -27.70 -79.01
C SER A 623 -19.51 -28.11 -77.59
N ASP A 624 -19.70 -29.39 -77.22
CA ASP A 624 -19.59 -29.87 -75.85
C ASP A 624 -18.44 -30.87 -75.74
N VAL A 625 -17.85 -30.98 -74.55
CA VAL A 625 -16.78 -31.95 -74.25
C VAL A 625 -17.28 -32.93 -73.20
N TYR A 626 -17.38 -34.19 -73.58
CA TYR A 626 -17.69 -35.30 -72.67
C TYR A 626 -16.39 -35.82 -72.04
N LEU A 627 -16.34 -35.86 -70.71
CA LEU A 627 -15.23 -36.37 -69.93
C LEU A 627 -15.66 -37.63 -69.19
N ASP A 628 -14.84 -38.67 -69.21
CA ASP A 628 -15.06 -39.91 -68.47
C ASP A 628 -13.80 -40.36 -67.72
N TRP A 629 -14.00 -41.04 -66.58
CA TRP A 629 -12.91 -41.59 -65.77
C TRP A 629 -13.43 -42.67 -64.81
N ILE A 630 -12.51 -43.33 -64.12
CA ILE A 630 -12.78 -44.25 -63.01
C ILE A 630 -12.27 -43.63 -61.71
N ASN A 631 -13.16 -43.50 -60.72
CA ASN A 631 -12.82 -43.01 -59.38
C ASN A 631 -11.88 -44.00 -58.66
N PRO A 632 -11.02 -43.53 -57.74
CA PRO A 632 -10.14 -44.39 -56.96
C PRO A 632 -10.94 -45.38 -56.10
N ALA A 633 -10.36 -46.55 -55.84
CA ALA A 633 -11.01 -47.65 -55.13
C ALA A 633 -11.01 -47.51 -53.59
N ALA A 634 -10.46 -46.41 -53.07
CA ALA A 634 -10.41 -46.08 -51.64
C ALA A 634 -10.20 -44.57 -51.47
N ASP A 635 -10.57 -44.05 -50.29
CA ASP A 635 -10.39 -42.66 -49.85
C ASP A 635 -11.05 -41.62 -50.77
N PHE A 636 -12.12 -41.99 -51.47
CA PHE A 636 -12.82 -41.11 -52.42
C PHE A 636 -14.02 -40.40 -51.79
N TYR A 637 -14.20 -39.13 -52.11
CA TYR A 637 -15.42 -38.37 -51.79
C TYR A 637 -16.06 -37.75 -53.04
N ARG A 638 -15.28 -37.06 -53.87
CA ARG A 638 -15.76 -36.39 -55.10
C ARG A 638 -14.63 -36.19 -56.10
N THR A 639 -14.96 -35.88 -57.36
CA THR A 639 -14.01 -35.45 -58.38
C THR A 639 -14.23 -33.96 -58.72
N ARG A 640 -13.14 -33.20 -58.86
CA ARG A 640 -13.10 -31.82 -59.37
C ARG A 640 -12.57 -31.82 -60.79
N ILE A 641 -13.25 -31.10 -61.67
CA ILE A 641 -12.88 -30.95 -63.08
C ILE A 641 -12.34 -29.55 -63.33
N TYR A 642 -11.19 -29.50 -63.99
CA TYR A 642 -10.46 -28.28 -64.32
C TYR A 642 -10.35 -28.14 -65.84
N ARG A 643 -10.39 -26.89 -66.31
CA ARG A 643 -10.22 -26.54 -67.72
C ARG A 643 -9.26 -25.37 -67.87
N ASN A 644 -8.45 -25.38 -68.92
CA ASN A 644 -7.67 -24.24 -69.36
C ASN A 644 -7.62 -24.16 -70.89
N THR A 645 -7.28 -22.99 -71.43
CA THR A 645 -6.97 -22.78 -72.86
C THR A 645 -5.48 -22.93 -73.17
N VAL A 646 -4.66 -23.08 -72.12
CA VAL A 646 -3.22 -23.38 -72.19
C VAL A 646 -2.95 -24.67 -71.42
N SER A 647 -1.96 -25.46 -71.84
CA SER A 647 -1.56 -26.71 -71.16
C SER A 647 -0.81 -26.44 -69.84
N ASP A 648 -1.46 -25.76 -68.90
CA ASP A 648 -0.95 -25.44 -67.57
C ASP A 648 -2.03 -25.64 -66.51
N PHE A 649 -1.83 -26.59 -65.61
CA PHE A 649 -2.76 -26.86 -64.51
C PHE A 649 -2.77 -25.74 -63.48
N GLY A 650 -1.65 -25.06 -63.25
CA GLY A 650 -1.53 -24.00 -62.24
C GLY A 650 -2.40 -22.78 -62.53
N THR A 651 -2.81 -22.59 -63.80
CA THR A 651 -3.70 -21.51 -64.25
C THR A 651 -5.07 -22.02 -64.69
N ALA A 652 -5.38 -23.30 -64.49
CA ALA A 652 -6.66 -23.88 -64.87
C ALA A 652 -7.80 -23.42 -63.94
N ILE A 653 -8.99 -23.23 -64.52
CA ILE A 653 -10.21 -22.89 -63.78
C ILE A 653 -10.97 -24.16 -63.41
N VAL A 654 -11.58 -24.20 -62.23
CA VAL A 654 -12.52 -25.27 -61.85
C VAL A 654 -13.83 -25.06 -62.63
N VAL A 655 -14.19 -26.01 -63.48
CA VAL A 655 -15.46 -25.99 -64.23
C VAL A 655 -16.56 -26.75 -63.52
N GLU A 656 -16.21 -27.81 -62.79
CA GLU A 656 -17.14 -28.52 -61.91
C GLU A 656 -16.45 -28.89 -60.59
N PRO A 657 -16.83 -28.26 -59.46
CA PRO A 657 -16.19 -28.52 -58.17
C PRO A 657 -16.65 -29.81 -57.49
N ASN A 658 -17.76 -30.44 -57.92
CA ASN A 658 -18.41 -31.53 -57.19
C ASN A 658 -19.06 -32.58 -58.09
N VAL A 659 -18.25 -33.38 -58.81
CA VAL A 659 -18.78 -34.61 -59.42
C VAL A 659 -18.87 -35.71 -58.36
N ALA A 660 -20.10 -36.00 -57.91
CA ALA A 660 -20.38 -37.08 -56.96
C ALA A 660 -20.20 -38.45 -57.61
N GLY A 661 -19.77 -39.44 -56.83
CA GLY A 661 -19.58 -40.81 -57.31
C GLY A 661 -19.33 -41.81 -56.19
N LEU A 662 -19.05 -43.06 -56.57
CA LEU A 662 -18.67 -44.13 -55.64
C LEU A 662 -17.23 -44.58 -55.93
N GLU A 663 -16.58 -45.11 -54.90
CA GLU A 663 -15.23 -45.69 -55.00
C GLU A 663 -15.16 -46.79 -56.07
N GLY A 664 -14.13 -46.72 -56.92
CA GLY A 664 -13.87 -47.69 -57.99
C GLY A 664 -14.90 -47.71 -59.13
N GLN A 665 -15.90 -46.83 -59.12
CA GLN A 665 -16.92 -46.76 -60.17
C GLN A 665 -16.57 -45.72 -61.25
N PRO A 666 -16.99 -45.95 -62.50
CA PRO A 666 -16.87 -44.95 -63.55
C PRO A 666 -17.74 -43.73 -63.27
N ALA A 667 -17.26 -42.56 -63.63
CA ALA A 667 -17.96 -41.28 -63.54
C ALA A 667 -17.71 -40.47 -64.81
N ASN A 668 -18.57 -39.49 -65.06
CA ASN A 668 -18.49 -38.63 -66.23
C ASN A 668 -19.01 -37.23 -65.95
N TYR A 669 -18.62 -36.28 -66.79
CA TYR A 669 -19.08 -34.90 -66.78
C TYR A 669 -19.07 -34.34 -68.20
N THR A 670 -20.07 -33.55 -68.57
CA THR A 670 -20.12 -32.85 -69.85
C THR A 670 -19.96 -31.35 -69.62
N ASP A 671 -18.97 -30.76 -70.29
CA ASP A 671 -18.77 -29.31 -70.34
C ASP A 671 -19.42 -28.76 -71.61
N GLU A 672 -20.52 -28.04 -71.45
CA GLU A 672 -21.43 -27.67 -72.54
C GLU A 672 -21.20 -26.24 -73.06
N GLY A 673 -21.45 -26.03 -74.36
CA GLY A 673 -21.56 -24.70 -74.96
C GLY A 673 -20.25 -23.93 -75.13
N LEU A 674 -19.17 -24.62 -75.49
CA LEU A 674 -17.85 -24.03 -75.64
C LEU A 674 -17.66 -23.37 -77.01
N ALA A 675 -16.88 -22.29 -77.03
CA ALA A 675 -16.49 -21.64 -78.29
C ALA A 675 -15.42 -22.47 -79.03
N PRO A 676 -15.28 -22.32 -80.36
CA PRO A 676 -14.20 -22.98 -81.11
C PRO A 676 -12.83 -22.63 -80.53
N GLY A 677 -12.00 -23.64 -80.27
CA GLY A 677 -10.75 -23.47 -79.55
C GLY A 677 -10.13 -24.78 -79.08
N THR A 678 -8.88 -24.69 -78.59
CA THR A 678 -8.21 -25.81 -77.92
C THR A 678 -8.35 -25.67 -76.42
N TYR A 679 -8.83 -26.73 -75.77
CA TYR A 679 -9.03 -26.82 -74.33
C TYR A 679 -8.25 -27.98 -73.75
N TYR A 680 -7.73 -27.78 -72.54
CA TYR A 680 -6.99 -28.76 -71.76
C TYR A 680 -7.79 -29.04 -70.49
N TYR A 681 -8.10 -30.31 -70.25
CA TYR A 681 -8.86 -30.75 -69.09
C TYR A 681 -7.99 -31.53 -68.11
N TRP A 682 -8.25 -31.35 -66.82
CA TRP A 682 -7.73 -32.20 -65.76
C TRP A 682 -8.83 -32.60 -64.81
N ALA A 683 -8.66 -33.75 -64.16
CA ALA A 683 -9.51 -34.17 -63.06
C ALA A 683 -8.67 -34.48 -61.82
N THR A 684 -9.08 -33.98 -60.65
CA THR A 684 -8.53 -34.38 -59.34
C THR A 684 -9.61 -35.06 -58.53
N THR A 685 -9.22 -36.07 -57.75
CA THR A 685 -10.09 -36.71 -56.76
C THR A 685 -9.84 -36.11 -55.41
N VAL A 686 -10.89 -36.01 -54.61
CA VAL A 686 -10.87 -35.38 -53.28
C VAL A 686 -11.31 -36.41 -52.25
N ASN A 687 -10.62 -36.49 -51.12
CA ASN A 687 -11.01 -37.35 -50.00
C ASN A 687 -12.08 -36.67 -49.10
N PRO A 688 -12.66 -37.38 -48.12
CA PRO A 688 -13.64 -36.78 -47.20
C PRO A 688 -13.12 -35.57 -46.41
N SER A 689 -11.82 -35.49 -46.18
CA SER A 689 -11.13 -34.36 -45.53
C SER A 689 -10.74 -33.23 -46.49
N SER A 690 -11.31 -33.21 -47.71
CA SER A 690 -11.08 -32.19 -48.74
C SER A 690 -9.64 -32.08 -49.28
N VAL A 691 -8.82 -33.12 -49.11
CA VAL A 691 -7.47 -33.19 -49.69
C VAL A 691 -7.56 -33.71 -51.13
N GLU A 692 -6.99 -32.97 -52.07
CA GLU A 692 -6.97 -33.33 -53.49
C GLU A 692 -5.78 -34.20 -53.87
N SER A 693 -5.99 -35.12 -54.80
CA SER A 693 -4.94 -35.87 -55.47
C SER A 693 -4.18 -35.04 -56.50
N THR A 694 -3.08 -35.58 -57.01
CA THR A 694 -2.45 -35.04 -58.22
C THR A 694 -3.42 -35.08 -59.40
N PRO A 695 -3.36 -34.14 -60.36
CA PRO A 695 -4.28 -34.14 -61.49
C PRO A 695 -4.04 -35.31 -62.45
N ALA A 696 -5.12 -35.90 -62.97
CA ALA A 696 -5.12 -36.73 -64.17
C ALA A 696 -5.31 -35.82 -65.40
N GLY A 697 -4.51 -36.03 -66.45
CA GLY A 697 -4.46 -35.18 -67.65
C GLY A 697 -3.10 -34.48 -67.84
N PRO A 698 -2.98 -33.51 -68.77
CA PRO A 698 -4.08 -32.92 -69.54
C PRO A 698 -4.63 -33.85 -70.62
N GLU A 699 -5.95 -33.93 -70.72
CA GLU A 699 -6.60 -34.36 -71.95
C GLU A 699 -6.85 -33.13 -72.83
N THR A 700 -6.37 -33.18 -74.08
CA THR A 700 -6.43 -32.05 -75.01
C THR A 700 -7.51 -32.29 -76.04
N VAL A 701 -8.42 -31.32 -76.18
CA VAL A 701 -9.50 -31.37 -77.17
C VAL A 701 -9.55 -30.07 -77.98
N THR A 702 -9.94 -30.17 -79.25
CA THR A 702 -10.14 -29.03 -80.13
C THR A 702 -11.56 -29.09 -80.68
N ILE A 703 -12.33 -28.02 -80.41
CA ILE A 703 -13.73 -27.85 -80.85
C ILE A 703 -13.78 -27.03 -82.13
#